data_AF-A0AAD1SRA2-F1
#
_entry.id   AF-A0AAD1SRA2-F1
#
_cell.length_a   1.000
_cell.length_b   1.000
_cell.length_c   1.000
_cell.angle_alpha   90.00
_cell.angle_beta   90.00
_cell.angle_gamma   90.00
#
_symmetry.space_group_name_H-M   'P 1'
#
loop_
_entity.id
_entity.type
_entity.pdbx_description
1 polymer ?
#
loop_
_entity_poly.entity_id
_entity_poly.type
_entity_poly.pdbx_seq_one_letter_code
_entity_poly.pdbx_strand_id
1 'polypeptide(L)'
;MKTWVKWLIGVLVGVVVVVVIAVPVALLAFKDDKDDADSDTRRTYTLEDYFGDGLRYRSFSAQWVSENEYVYRKENNLLLFNVDSKATTEILSNTTIESTNASFYLLSPDRKYALLQDNYVKIWRHSYEASYYIFDIEKRALVTNELPHNVQYITWSPVGHKLAYVWKNNIYIKETPEGPIIPITTDGEYNKILNGIPDWVYEEEMFSTNFALWWSPNAKYLSYVQFNDSEVPVMEYSFYGAESEQYPQTIHIPYPKAGAKNPTVRLFVVNAESLQNISQKEILAPAEMRPSDHYISTLTWVTDQKVAIQWLRRIQNVSILTVCDVAEATQNWSCPLEKREESTTGWVGNFGPSEPVFSSDYSTYYKIISNAEGFKHIHFFNGDAAPIPITSGSFEVTAISSLTSEFLYYISNEGFPSRRQLYKIKVGGGTNNPECITCQLRSDRCQRYVAFFSQNAKYYLLTCSGPGLPIYTLHNTSNFNELNVLEDNEALKILLDDIQMPTKQNKSINLHGFELWYQMTLPPHFDEKKKYPLLIDVYAGPCSQKVDQYFRLNWATYLASTEKVIVASFDGRGSGYQGDKIMHQLNHRLGTVEIEDQIEAVKHFKDLGFVDEKRIAIWGWSYGGYVTSMVLGYGSGLFKCGIAVAPVSSWEYYDSIYTERYMGLPTPEDNLDNYLNSTVMSRAKNFKDVEYLLIHGTADDNVHFQQAAQISKALVDNQVDFETMWYTDKDHAISGLANRHIYIHMSHFLKQCFNLQ
;
A
#
# COMPACT_ATOMS: atom_id res chain seq x y z
N MET A 1 49.13 33.17 61.51
CA MET A 1 49.22 32.14 60.45
C MET A 1 49.89 32.72 59.21
N LYS A 2 51.03 32.16 58.78
CA LYS A 2 51.75 32.59 57.58
C LYS A 2 50.87 32.39 56.32
N THR A 3 50.98 33.30 55.36
CA THR A 3 50.12 33.43 54.17
C THR A 3 49.99 32.15 53.35
N TRP A 4 51.02 31.30 53.33
CA TRP A 4 51.01 30.02 52.65
C TRP A 4 50.08 28.97 53.31
N VAL A 5 49.87 29.03 54.63
CA VAL A 5 48.98 28.11 55.36
C VAL A 5 47.51 28.39 55.03
N LYS A 6 47.14 29.65 54.79
CA LYS A 6 45.77 30.01 54.35
C LYS A 6 45.48 29.51 52.94
N TRP A 7 46.48 29.55 52.05
CA TRP A 7 46.37 28.98 50.71
C TRP A 7 46.23 27.46 50.74
N LEU A 8 47.03 26.78 51.56
CA LEU A 8 46.96 25.32 51.69
C LEU A 8 45.61 24.85 52.27
N ILE A 9 45.08 25.57 53.27
CA ILE A 9 43.74 25.28 53.82
C ILE A 9 42.65 25.60 52.79
N GLY A 10 42.76 26.71 52.05
CA GLY A 10 41.80 27.06 51.00
C GLY A 10 41.73 26.03 49.86
N VAL A 11 42.89 25.51 49.43
CA VAL A 11 42.97 24.44 48.43
C VAL A 11 42.44 23.13 48.99
N LEU A 12 42.76 22.76 50.24
CA LEU A 12 42.22 21.55 50.88
C LEU A 12 40.70 21.61 51.04
N VAL A 13 40.15 22.75 51.47
CA VAL A 13 38.70 22.93 51.59
C VAL A 13 38.03 22.92 50.22
N GLY A 14 38.64 23.54 49.20
CA GLY A 14 38.14 23.49 47.82
C GLY A 14 38.10 22.07 47.26
N VAL A 15 39.17 21.28 47.46
CA VAL A 15 39.23 19.88 47.03
C VAL A 15 38.22 19.02 47.77
N VAL A 16 38.07 19.20 49.09
CA VAL A 16 37.07 18.45 49.88
C VAL A 16 35.65 18.80 49.43
N VAL A 17 35.34 20.07 49.17
CA VAL A 17 34.01 20.49 48.69
C VAL A 17 33.73 19.94 47.29
N VAL A 18 34.72 19.95 46.38
CA VAL A 18 34.57 19.36 45.05
C VAL A 18 34.36 17.85 45.14
N VAL A 19 35.08 17.13 45.99
CA VAL A 19 34.90 15.68 46.17
C VAL A 19 33.55 15.36 46.83
N VAL A 20 33.14 16.12 47.84
CA VAL A 20 31.87 15.91 48.55
C VAL A 20 30.65 16.26 47.71
N ILE A 21 30.78 17.10 46.67
CA ILE A 21 29.67 17.41 45.74
C ILE A 21 29.74 16.52 44.50
N ALA A 22 30.92 16.40 43.87
CA ALA A 22 31.05 15.68 42.61
C ALA A 22 30.88 14.16 42.77
N VAL A 23 31.30 13.57 43.89
CA VAL A 23 31.18 12.11 44.10
C VAL A 23 29.71 11.70 44.34
N PRO A 24 28.91 12.38 45.18
CA PRO A 24 27.48 12.07 45.29
C PRO A 24 26.68 12.42 44.03
N VAL A 25 27.01 13.51 43.32
CA VAL A 25 26.33 13.85 42.05
C VAL A 25 26.68 12.83 40.96
N ALA A 26 27.92 12.37 40.88
CA ALA A 26 28.30 11.26 40.00
C ALA A 26 27.60 9.96 40.44
N LEU A 27 27.58 9.63 41.73
CA LEU A 27 26.91 8.43 42.23
C LEU A 27 25.39 8.47 42.03
N LEU A 28 24.74 9.63 42.10
CA LEU A 28 23.31 9.79 41.76
C LEU A 28 23.07 9.70 40.25
N ALA A 29 23.92 10.35 39.44
CA ALA A 29 23.83 10.28 37.98
C ALA A 29 24.19 8.89 37.40
N PHE A 30 24.99 8.08 38.11
CA PHE A 30 25.33 6.71 37.71
C PHE A 30 24.40 5.64 38.32
N LYS A 31 23.52 6.02 39.27
CA LYS A 31 22.61 5.08 39.93
C LYS A 31 21.25 4.97 39.21
N ASP A 32 20.77 6.05 38.59
CA ASP A 32 19.46 6.04 37.91
C ASP A 32 19.41 5.12 36.67
N ASP A 33 20.48 5.01 35.87
CA ASP A 33 20.41 4.23 34.61
C ASP A 33 20.66 2.71 34.77
N LYS A 34 21.34 2.29 35.85
CA LYS A 34 21.72 0.87 36.04
C LYS A 34 20.72 0.08 36.88
N ASP A 35 20.03 0.73 37.81
CA ASP A 35 19.06 0.07 38.69
C ASP A 35 17.72 -0.23 37.97
N ASP A 36 17.36 0.48 36.90
CA ASP A 36 16.07 0.31 36.19
C ASP A 36 16.02 -0.91 35.25
N ALA A 37 17.11 -1.28 34.58
CA ALA A 37 17.10 -2.39 33.61
C ALA A 37 17.08 -3.78 34.28
N ASP A 38 17.80 -3.95 35.40
CA ASP A 38 17.81 -5.20 36.19
C ASP A 38 16.59 -5.32 37.12
N SER A 39 15.81 -4.24 37.31
CA SER A 39 14.58 -4.24 38.11
C SER A 39 13.28 -4.34 37.31
N ASP A 40 13.32 -4.20 35.99
CA ASP A 40 12.15 -4.36 35.13
C ASP A 40 11.73 -5.84 35.02
N THR A 41 10.73 -6.23 35.81
CA THR A 41 10.21 -7.62 35.87
C THR A 41 9.29 -7.99 34.72
N ARG A 42 8.97 -7.06 33.81
CA ARG A 42 8.08 -7.31 32.67
C ARG A 42 8.70 -8.30 31.71
N ARG A 43 7.86 -9.10 31.04
CA ARG A 43 8.33 -10.04 30.01
C ARG A 43 8.73 -9.30 28.73
N THR A 44 9.54 -9.92 27.88
CA THR A 44 9.81 -9.41 26.54
C THR A 44 8.71 -9.84 25.54
N TYR A 45 8.66 -9.15 24.40
CA TYR A 45 7.79 -9.48 23.28
C TYR A 45 8.39 -10.66 22.50
N THR A 46 7.69 -11.79 22.48
CA THR A 46 8.17 -13.05 21.90
C THR A 46 7.78 -13.19 20.42
N LEU A 47 8.39 -14.16 19.74
CA LEU A 47 7.98 -14.49 18.38
C LEU A 47 6.56 -15.11 18.34
N GLU A 48 6.13 -15.78 19.41
CA GLU A 48 4.75 -16.29 19.50
C GLU A 48 3.73 -15.16 19.64
N ASP A 49 4.07 -14.09 20.36
CA ASP A 49 3.23 -12.88 20.43
C ASP A 49 3.01 -12.25 19.05
N TYR A 50 4.00 -12.33 18.16
CA TYR A 50 3.86 -11.85 16.78
C TYR A 50 2.85 -12.67 15.97
N PHE A 51 2.82 -13.99 16.16
CA PHE A 51 1.89 -14.86 15.43
C PHE A 51 0.50 -14.91 16.04
N GLY A 52 0.42 -14.86 17.37
CA GLY A 52 -0.81 -15.01 18.13
C GLY A 52 -1.80 -13.86 17.92
N ASP A 53 -3.08 -14.16 18.12
CA ASP A 53 -4.15 -13.16 18.05
C ASP A 53 -4.28 -12.32 19.33
N GLY A 54 -3.55 -12.66 20.39
CA GLY A 54 -3.67 -12.04 21.71
C GLY A 54 -3.22 -10.57 21.77
N LEU A 55 -2.27 -10.16 20.92
CA LEU A 55 -1.73 -8.79 20.87
C LEU A 55 -2.03 -8.09 19.55
N ARG A 56 -3.26 -8.22 19.05
CA ARG A 56 -3.71 -7.48 17.87
C ARG A 56 -4.56 -6.29 18.27
N TYR A 57 -4.33 -5.15 17.64
CA TYR A 57 -5.24 -4.02 17.79
C TYR A 57 -6.54 -4.35 17.05
N ARG A 58 -7.65 -3.93 17.64
CA ARG A 58 -8.96 -3.97 17.01
C ARG A 58 -9.09 -2.80 16.06
N SER A 59 -9.64 -3.08 14.89
CA SER A 59 -10.04 -2.06 13.93
C SER A 59 -11.54 -1.83 14.02
N PHE A 60 -11.96 -0.60 13.69
CA PHE A 60 -13.36 -0.30 13.45
C PHE A 60 -13.55 -0.02 11.96
N SER A 61 -14.34 -0.86 11.29
CA SER A 61 -14.72 -0.66 9.89
C SER A 61 -16.19 -0.32 9.80
N ALA A 62 -16.49 0.75 9.07
CA ALA A 62 -17.83 1.19 8.78
C ALA A 62 -17.91 1.78 7.37
N GLN A 63 -19.06 1.64 6.75
CA GLN A 63 -19.35 2.16 5.42
C GLN A 63 -20.52 3.14 5.51
N TRP A 64 -20.31 4.38 5.07
CA TRP A 64 -21.39 5.34 4.90
C TRP A 64 -22.38 4.86 3.85
N VAL A 65 -23.67 4.92 4.17
CA VAL A 65 -24.78 4.59 3.25
C VAL A 65 -25.70 5.78 3.01
N SER A 66 -25.51 6.87 3.76
CA SER A 66 -26.19 8.14 3.53
C SER A 66 -25.37 9.30 4.11
N GLU A 67 -25.95 10.50 4.15
CA GLU A 67 -25.36 11.68 4.77
C GLU A 67 -25.17 11.52 6.31
N ASN A 68 -25.97 10.69 6.97
CA ASN A 68 -25.99 10.56 8.43
C ASN A 68 -26.05 9.11 8.94
N GLU A 69 -25.98 8.11 8.05
CA GLU A 69 -26.05 6.70 8.43
C GLU A 69 -24.84 5.94 7.91
N TYR A 70 -24.28 5.08 8.77
CA TYR A 70 -23.26 4.12 8.38
C TYR A 70 -23.63 2.73 8.86
N VAL A 71 -23.16 1.75 8.10
CA VAL A 71 -23.29 0.33 8.41
C VAL A 71 -21.97 -0.16 9.01
N TYR A 72 -22.05 -0.94 10.08
CA TYR A 72 -20.88 -1.50 10.77
C TYR A 72 -21.19 -2.88 11.34
N ARG A 73 -20.14 -3.65 11.64
CA ARG A 73 -20.25 -4.99 12.22
C ARG A 73 -19.99 -4.96 13.71
N LYS A 74 -20.83 -5.66 14.48
CA LYS A 74 -20.61 -5.92 15.90
C LYS A 74 -21.09 -7.31 16.26
N GLU A 75 -20.22 -8.14 16.83
CA GLU A 75 -20.57 -9.52 17.25
C GLU A 75 -21.24 -10.34 16.12
N ASN A 76 -20.72 -10.20 14.89
CA ASN A 76 -21.26 -10.79 13.66
C ASN A 76 -22.64 -10.29 13.21
N ASN A 77 -23.28 -9.36 13.92
CA ASN A 77 -24.47 -8.68 13.44
C ASN A 77 -24.11 -7.52 12.53
N LEU A 78 -24.94 -7.29 11.52
CA LEU A 78 -24.88 -6.13 10.66
C LEU A 78 -25.82 -5.05 11.16
N LEU A 79 -25.24 -3.91 11.58
CA LEU A 79 -25.98 -2.83 12.22
C LEU A 79 -25.92 -1.55 11.39
N LEU A 80 -27.05 -0.86 11.29
CA LEU A 80 -27.17 0.50 10.76
C LEU A 80 -27.20 1.48 11.92
N PHE A 81 -26.25 2.40 11.98
CA PHE A 81 -26.23 3.47 12.95
C PHE A 81 -26.59 4.80 12.30
N ASN A 82 -27.57 5.51 12.89
CA ASN A 82 -27.94 6.86 12.49
C ASN A 82 -27.34 7.88 13.45
N VAL A 83 -26.47 8.76 12.95
CA VAL A 83 -25.68 9.69 13.76
C VAL A 83 -26.54 10.76 14.44
N ASP A 84 -27.56 11.27 13.75
CA ASP A 84 -28.43 12.33 14.27
C ASP A 84 -29.33 11.82 15.42
N SER A 85 -30.00 10.69 15.20
CA SER A 85 -30.95 10.12 16.17
C SER A 85 -30.28 9.23 17.22
N LYS A 86 -29.03 8.82 16.98
CA LYS A 86 -28.30 7.78 17.74
C LYS A 86 -29.00 6.42 17.75
N ALA A 87 -29.96 6.21 16.85
CA ALA A 87 -30.66 4.94 16.72
C ALA A 87 -29.74 3.90 16.05
N THR A 88 -29.80 2.67 16.54
CA THR A 88 -29.16 1.51 15.91
C THR A 88 -30.24 0.53 15.48
N THR A 89 -30.22 0.12 14.22
CA THR A 89 -31.15 -0.88 13.67
C THR A 89 -30.35 -2.09 13.21
N GLU A 90 -30.80 -3.29 13.57
CA GLU A 90 -30.23 -4.53 13.03
C GLU A 90 -30.74 -4.77 11.61
N ILE A 91 -29.83 -4.92 10.65
CA ILE A 91 -30.16 -5.26 9.26
C ILE A 91 -30.13 -6.77 9.08
N LEU A 92 -29.03 -7.42 9.46
CA LEU A 92 -28.85 -8.87 9.41
C LEU A 92 -28.37 -9.38 10.77
N SER A 93 -29.04 -10.43 11.25
CA SER A 93 -28.64 -11.15 12.45
C SER A 93 -27.49 -12.11 12.16
N ASN A 94 -26.68 -12.40 13.17
CA ASN A 94 -25.65 -13.44 13.11
C ASN A 94 -26.21 -14.79 12.66
N THR A 95 -27.39 -15.19 13.11
CA THR A 95 -28.01 -16.47 12.76
C THR A 95 -28.29 -16.59 11.27
N THR A 96 -28.68 -15.50 10.62
CA THR A 96 -28.88 -15.45 9.17
C THR A 96 -27.55 -15.63 8.42
N ILE A 97 -26.50 -14.95 8.87
CA ILE A 97 -25.16 -15.02 8.26
C ILE A 97 -24.54 -16.41 8.46
N GLU A 98 -24.71 -16.99 9.64
CA GLU A 98 -24.24 -18.35 9.97
C GLU A 98 -24.99 -19.41 9.15
N SER A 99 -26.30 -19.22 8.90
CA SER A 99 -27.09 -20.17 8.11
C SER A 99 -26.65 -20.31 6.65
N THR A 100 -25.95 -19.31 6.11
CA THR A 100 -25.43 -19.29 4.74
C THR A 100 -23.90 -19.44 4.67
N ASN A 101 -23.23 -19.68 5.80
CA ASN A 101 -21.76 -19.68 5.92
C ASN A 101 -21.09 -18.42 5.32
N ALA A 102 -21.80 -17.30 5.28
CA ALA A 102 -21.33 -16.14 4.55
C ALA A 102 -20.14 -15.46 5.25
N SER A 103 -19.05 -15.29 4.51
CA SER A 103 -17.81 -14.66 4.95
C SER A 103 -17.83 -13.13 4.81
N PHE A 104 -18.60 -12.63 3.84
CA PHE A 104 -18.74 -11.22 3.51
C PHE A 104 -20.18 -10.91 3.06
N TYR A 105 -20.58 -9.64 3.14
CA TYR A 105 -21.89 -9.19 2.70
C TYR A 105 -21.82 -7.81 2.05
N LEU A 106 -22.79 -7.51 1.18
CA LEU A 106 -22.96 -6.19 0.58
C LEU A 106 -24.44 -5.81 0.51
N LEU A 107 -24.81 -4.70 1.13
CA LEU A 107 -26.18 -4.20 1.17
C LEU A 107 -26.53 -3.48 -0.14
N SER A 108 -27.74 -3.69 -0.67
CA SER A 108 -28.25 -2.88 -1.78
C SER A 108 -28.45 -1.43 -1.34
N PRO A 109 -28.22 -0.43 -2.21
CA PRO A 109 -28.40 0.98 -1.84
C PRO A 109 -29.78 1.33 -1.31
N ASP A 110 -30.83 0.66 -1.81
CA ASP A 110 -32.20 0.83 -1.31
C ASP A 110 -32.52 0.03 -0.03
N ARG A 111 -31.55 -0.75 0.47
CA ARG A 111 -31.58 -1.51 1.71
C ARG A 111 -32.63 -2.63 1.75
N LYS A 112 -33.11 -3.08 0.59
CA LYS A 112 -34.08 -4.18 0.49
C LYS A 112 -33.42 -5.55 0.43
N TYR A 113 -32.17 -5.61 -0.04
CA TYR A 113 -31.46 -6.86 -0.26
C TYR A 113 -30.03 -6.81 0.28
N ALA A 114 -29.51 -7.98 0.63
CA ALA A 114 -28.10 -8.17 0.94
C ALA A 114 -27.52 -9.29 0.09
N LEU A 115 -26.35 -9.07 -0.51
CA LEU A 115 -25.51 -10.13 -1.06
C LEU A 115 -24.78 -10.78 0.10
N LEU A 116 -24.75 -12.11 0.12
CA LEU A 116 -24.05 -12.94 1.08
C LEU A 116 -23.03 -13.79 0.30
N GLN A 117 -21.74 -13.60 0.58
CA GLN A 117 -20.64 -14.25 -0.11
C GLN A 117 -20.20 -15.51 0.62
N ASP A 118 -20.15 -16.63 -0.11
CA ASP A 118 -19.68 -17.94 0.34
C ASP A 118 -18.64 -18.51 -0.65
N ASN A 119 -17.90 -19.54 -0.26
CA ASN A 119 -16.92 -20.25 -1.08
C ASN A 119 -15.90 -19.30 -1.73
N TYR A 120 -15.35 -18.37 -0.95
CA TYR A 120 -14.29 -17.47 -1.38
C TYR A 120 -13.02 -18.26 -1.75
N VAL A 121 -12.56 -18.08 -2.98
CA VAL A 121 -11.32 -18.67 -3.51
C VAL A 121 -10.49 -17.56 -4.11
N LYS A 122 -9.40 -17.20 -3.44
CA LYS A 122 -8.43 -16.20 -3.94
C LYS A 122 -7.83 -16.66 -5.28
N ILE A 123 -7.66 -15.72 -6.21
CA ILE A 123 -6.92 -15.91 -7.46
C ILE A 123 -5.57 -15.19 -7.35
N TRP A 124 -5.53 -13.87 -7.57
CA TRP A 124 -4.31 -13.04 -7.44
C TRP A 124 -4.40 -12.13 -6.20
N ARG A 125 -3.86 -10.90 -6.26
CA ARG A 125 -3.82 -9.97 -5.11
C ARG A 125 -5.20 -9.54 -4.65
N HIS A 126 -6.07 -9.20 -5.59
CA HIS A 126 -7.40 -8.64 -5.35
C HIS A 126 -8.51 -9.56 -5.88
N SER A 127 -8.25 -10.32 -6.95
CA SER A 127 -9.21 -11.21 -7.58
C SER A 127 -9.48 -12.47 -6.76
N TYR A 128 -10.71 -12.94 -6.89
CA TYR A 128 -11.21 -14.14 -6.28
C TYR A 128 -12.45 -14.59 -7.03
N GLU A 129 -12.80 -15.86 -6.87
CA GLU A 129 -14.11 -16.38 -7.21
C GLU A 129 -14.90 -16.64 -5.93
N ALA A 130 -16.21 -16.48 -5.99
CA ALA A 130 -17.10 -16.80 -4.88
C ALA A 130 -18.50 -17.21 -5.36
N SER A 131 -19.25 -17.86 -4.48
CA SER A 131 -20.70 -18.06 -4.62
C SER A 131 -21.44 -16.95 -3.88
N TYR A 132 -22.58 -16.53 -4.42
CA TYR A 132 -23.36 -15.43 -3.84
C TYR A 132 -24.83 -15.81 -3.69
N TYR A 133 -25.37 -15.49 -2.53
CA TYR A 133 -26.79 -15.62 -2.22
C TYR A 133 -27.38 -14.23 -2.01
N ILE A 134 -28.55 -13.96 -2.59
CA ILE A 134 -29.26 -12.70 -2.34
C ILE A 134 -30.31 -12.95 -1.27
N PHE A 135 -30.23 -12.20 -0.17
CA PHE A 135 -31.17 -12.24 0.94
C PHE A 135 -32.12 -11.04 0.86
N ASP A 136 -33.43 -11.30 0.86
CA ASP A 136 -34.49 -10.30 0.97
C ASP A 136 -34.71 -9.95 2.45
N ILE A 137 -34.44 -8.69 2.80
CA ILE A 137 -34.44 -8.22 4.18
C ILE A 137 -35.87 -8.12 4.72
N GLU A 138 -36.85 -7.78 3.87
CA GLU A 138 -38.25 -7.64 4.29
C GLU A 138 -38.89 -9.01 4.48
N LYS A 139 -38.70 -9.93 3.51
CA LYS A 139 -39.24 -11.30 3.59
C LYS A 139 -38.45 -12.20 4.54
N ARG A 140 -37.26 -11.78 4.97
CA ARG A 140 -36.30 -12.56 5.78
C ARG A 140 -36.00 -13.93 5.15
N ALA A 141 -35.82 -13.97 3.83
CA ALA A 141 -35.64 -15.19 3.07
C ALA A 141 -34.65 -15.00 1.90
N LEU A 142 -34.04 -16.09 1.45
CA LEU A 142 -33.22 -16.09 0.25
C LEU A 142 -34.08 -15.96 -1.01
N VAL A 143 -33.59 -15.19 -1.98
CA VAL A 143 -34.16 -15.09 -3.32
C VAL A 143 -33.98 -16.42 -4.06
N THR A 144 -35.05 -16.92 -4.69
CA THR A 144 -35.08 -18.26 -5.30
C THR A 144 -34.35 -18.37 -6.63
N ASN A 145 -34.10 -17.25 -7.32
CA ASN A 145 -33.42 -17.25 -8.62
C ASN A 145 -31.90 -17.12 -8.42
N GLU A 146 -31.25 -18.27 -8.29
CA GLU A 146 -29.84 -18.39 -7.89
C GLU A 146 -28.88 -17.79 -8.93
N LEU A 147 -27.79 -17.20 -8.42
CA LEU A 147 -26.65 -16.79 -9.21
C LEU A 147 -25.78 -18.01 -9.52
N PRO A 148 -24.99 -18.00 -10.61
CA PRO A 148 -24.03 -19.07 -10.84
C PRO A 148 -23.00 -19.12 -9.70
N HIS A 149 -22.40 -20.29 -9.50
CA HIS A 149 -21.21 -20.44 -8.65
C HIS A 149 -19.97 -19.89 -9.37
N ASN A 150 -18.93 -19.59 -8.58
CA ASN A 150 -17.63 -19.10 -9.06
C ASN A 150 -17.77 -17.80 -9.87
N VAL A 151 -18.51 -16.84 -9.32
CA VAL A 151 -18.60 -15.49 -9.85
C VAL A 151 -17.31 -14.74 -9.54
N GLN A 152 -16.72 -14.14 -10.57
CA GLN A 152 -15.42 -13.47 -10.52
C GLN A 152 -15.52 -12.05 -9.97
N TYR A 153 -16.67 -11.39 -10.16
CA TYR A 153 -16.96 -10.09 -9.58
C TYR A 153 -18.48 -9.85 -9.52
N ILE A 154 -18.95 -9.11 -8.52
CA ILE A 154 -20.36 -8.75 -8.38
C ILE A 154 -20.50 -7.41 -7.66
N THR A 155 -21.46 -6.59 -8.10
CA THR A 155 -21.74 -5.30 -7.46
C THR A 155 -23.18 -4.88 -7.66
N TRP A 156 -23.76 -4.25 -6.63
CA TRP A 156 -25.02 -3.52 -6.77
C TRP A 156 -24.81 -2.26 -7.60
N SER A 157 -25.86 -1.82 -8.28
CA SER A 157 -25.90 -0.46 -8.82
C SER A 157 -25.83 0.58 -7.70
N PRO A 158 -25.42 1.84 -7.96
CA PRO A 158 -25.30 2.87 -6.92
C PRO A 158 -26.63 3.34 -6.33
N VAL A 159 -27.74 3.09 -7.05
CA VAL A 159 -29.11 3.36 -6.61
C VAL A 159 -29.98 2.12 -6.84
N GLY A 160 -31.03 1.94 -6.02
CA GLY A 160 -31.93 0.81 -6.15
C GLY A 160 -31.26 -0.53 -5.78
N HIS A 161 -31.52 -1.55 -6.61
CA HIS A 161 -31.03 -2.92 -6.42
C HIS A 161 -30.78 -3.63 -7.77
N LYS A 162 -30.43 -2.91 -8.83
CA LYS A 162 -29.91 -3.58 -10.04
C LYS A 162 -28.57 -4.21 -9.67
N LEU A 163 -28.22 -5.29 -10.33
CA LEU A 163 -27.02 -6.07 -10.03
C LEU A 163 -26.23 -6.30 -11.31
N ALA A 164 -24.93 -6.07 -11.29
CA ALA A 164 -24.01 -6.52 -12.34
C ALA A 164 -23.04 -7.55 -11.77
N TYR A 165 -22.71 -8.57 -12.54
CA TYR A 165 -21.71 -9.56 -12.16
C TYR A 165 -20.95 -10.08 -13.37
N VAL A 166 -19.76 -10.62 -13.10
CA VAL A 166 -18.88 -11.24 -14.11
C VAL A 166 -18.76 -12.72 -13.84
N TRP A 167 -19.07 -13.52 -14.85
CA TRP A 167 -18.97 -14.98 -14.79
C TRP A 167 -18.43 -15.52 -16.11
N LYS A 168 -17.39 -16.35 -16.03
CA LYS A 168 -16.66 -16.86 -17.20
C LYS A 168 -16.27 -15.72 -18.14
N ASN A 169 -15.64 -14.68 -17.59
CA ASN A 169 -15.15 -13.49 -18.29
C ASN A 169 -16.23 -12.69 -19.05
N ASN A 170 -17.51 -12.91 -18.73
CA ASN A 170 -18.63 -12.21 -19.35
C ASN A 170 -19.45 -11.44 -18.32
N ILE A 171 -19.93 -10.27 -18.71
CA ILE A 171 -20.74 -9.39 -17.86
C ILE A 171 -22.22 -9.77 -18.02
N TYR A 172 -22.93 -9.81 -16.89
CA TYR A 172 -24.36 -10.04 -16.82
C TYR A 172 -25.01 -8.98 -15.94
N ILE A 173 -26.26 -8.63 -16.24
CA ILE A 173 -27.09 -7.72 -15.43
C ILE A 173 -28.37 -8.43 -15.01
N LYS A 174 -28.83 -8.14 -13.78
CA LYS A 174 -30.20 -8.38 -13.31
C LYS A 174 -30.84 -7.04 -12.94
N GLU A 175 -32.00 -6.74 -13.51
CA GLU A 175 -32.76 -5.53 -13.15
C GLU A 175 -33.35 -5.61 -11.74
N THR A 176 -33.72 -6.82 -11.32
CA THR A 176 -34.19 -7.15 -9.98
C THR A 176 -33.58 -8.48 -9.54
N PRO A 177 -33.40 -8.74 -8.23
CA PRO A 177 -32.87 -10.01 -7.74
C PRO A 177 -33.62 -11.25 -8.23
N GLU A 178 -34.94 -11.19 -8.34
CA GLU A 178 -35.78 -12.29 -8.85
C GLU A 178 -35.80 -12.35 -10.39
N GLY A 179 -35.49 -11.23 -11.05
CA GLY A 179 -35.58 -11.08 -12.51
C GLY A 179 -34.63 -11.97 -13.31
N PRO A 180 -34.82 -12.06 -14.64
CA PRO A 180 -33.98 -12.86 -15.51
C PRO A 180 -32.54 -12.32 -15.54
N ILE A 181 -31.60 -13.22 -15.83
CA ILE A 181 -30.20 -12.90 -16.10
C ILE A 181 -30.07 -12.41 -17.55
N ILE A 182 -29.45 -11.25 -17.75
CA ILE A 182 -29.29 -10.60 -19.05
C ILE A 182 -27.79 -10.55 -19.41
N PRO A 183 -27.32 -11.32 -20.42
CA PRO A 183 -25.91 -11.26 -20.84
C PRO A 183 -25.61 -9.93 -21.55
N ILE A 184 -24.58 -9.23 -21.08
CA ILE A 184 -24.09 -7.98 -21.69
C ILE A 184 -22.97 -8.28 -22.70
N THR A 185 -22.11 -9.25 -22.39
CA THR A 185 -21.05 -9.74 -23.28
C THR A 185 -21.16 -11.25 -23.44
N THR A 186 -20.61 -11.78 -24.53
CA THR A 186 -20.64 -13.22 -24.84
C THR A 186 -19.31 -13.75 -25.41
N ASP A 187 -18.31 -12.89 -25.54
CA ASP A 187 -17.01 -13.17 -26.16
C ASP A 187 -15.90 -13.49 -25.14
N GLY A 188 -16.22 -13.45 -23.84
CA GLY A 188 -15.27 -13.79 -22.79
C GLY A 188 -14.68 -15.19 -22.98
N GLU A 189 -13.36 -15.27 -22.93
CA GLU A 189 -12.58 -16.49 -23.12
C GLU A 189 -11.45 -16.55 -22.08
N TYR A 190 -11.31 -17.70 -21.41
CA TYR A 190 -10.31 -17.89 -20.36
C TYR A 190 -8.90 -17.61 -20.91
N ASN A 191 -8.11 -16.83 -20.16
CA ASN A 191 -6.75 -16.40 -20.52
C ASN A 191 -6.62 -15.68 -21.88
N LYS A 192 -7.71 -15.12 -22.42
CA LYS A 192 -7.67 -14.36 -23.68
C LYS A 192 -8.51 -13.11 -23.67
N ILE A 193 -9.80 -13.21 -23.36
CA ILE A 193 -10.73 -12.08 -23.41
C ILE A 193 -11.41 -11.95 -22.05
N LEU A 194 -11.22 -10.80 -21.40
CA LEU A 194 -11.80 -10.48 -20.10
C LEU A 194 -12.66 -9.23 -20.22
N ASN A 195 -13.92 -9.32 -19.81
CA ASN A 195 -14.85 -8.18 -19.82
C ASN A 195 -15.22 -7.77 -18.39
N GLY A 196 -14.92 -6.53 -18.02
CA GLY A 196 -15.36 -5.94 -16.74
C GLY A 196 -14.60 -6.41 -15.51
N ILE A 197 -13.58 -7.25 -15.69
CA ILE A 197 -12.55 -7.60 -14.70
C ILE A 197 -11.18 -7.45 -15.36
N PRO A 198 -10.14 -7.00 -14.64
CA PRO A 198 -8.80 -6.86 -15.19
C PRO A 198 -8.15 -8.22 -15.45
N ASP A 199 -7.22 -8.26 -16.40
CA ASP A 199 -6.20 -9.30 -16.49
C ASP A 199 -5.12 -9.11 -15.41
N TRP A 200 -4.13 -10.02 -15.33
CA TRP A 200 -3.15 -10.02 -14.24
C TRP A 200 -2.38 -8.69 -14.15
N VAL A 201 -1.88 -8.15 -15.28
CA VAL A 201 -1.04 -6.95 -15.24
C VAL A 201 -1.83 -5.68 -14.91
N TYR A 202 -3.10 -5.58 -15.35
CA TYR A 202 -3.94 -4.45 -14.95
C TYR A 202 -4.40 -4.55 -13.49
N GLU A 203 -4.70 -5.74 -12.99
CA GLU A 203 -5.07 -5.94 -11.60
C GLU A 203 -3.93 -5.48 -10.69
N GLU A 204 -2.72 -5.98 -10.94
CA GLU A 204 -1.57 -5.78 -10.08
C GLU A 204 -0.99 -4.36 -10.22
N GLU A 205 -0.82 -3.87 -11.45
CA GLU A 205 0.10 -2.75 -11.73
C GLU A 205 -0.58 -1.46 -12.25
N MET A 206 -1.89 -1.51 -12.53
CA MET A 206 -2.66 -0.36 -13.03
C MET A 206 -3.84 0.02 -12.12
N PHE A 207 -4.73 -0.91 -11.82
CA PHE A 207 -5.98 -0.65 -11.12
C PHE A 207 -5.93 -0.97 -9.63
N SER A 208 -5.10 -1.92 -9.21
CA SER A 208 -5.04 -2.39 -7.81
C SER A 208 -6.42 -2.78 -7.26
N THR A 209 -7.23 -3.43 -8.10
CA THR A 209 -8.57 -3.92 -7.79
C THR A 209 -8.95 -5.08 -8.70
N ASN A 210 -9.99 -5.84 -8.35
CA ASN A 210 -10.48 -6.99 -9.13
C ASN A 210 -11.62 -6.67 -10.10
N PHE A 211 -11.92 -5.39 -10.33
CA PHE A 211 -12.99 -4.97 -11.24
C PHE A 211 -12.52 -3.93 -12.25
N ALA A 212 -13.14 -3.98 -13.42
CA ALA A 212 -12.94 -3.04 -14.50
C ALA A 212 -14.30 -2.66 -15.13
N LEU A 213 -15.33 -2.56 -14.28
CA LEU A 213 -16.66 -2.09 -14.63
C LEU A 213 -17.15 -1.05 -13.61
N TRP A 214 -17.89 -0.05 -14.08
CA TRP A 214 -18.36 1.07 -13.25
C TRP A 214 -19.76 1.49 -13.68
N TRP A 215 -20.66 1.54 -12.70
CA TRP A 215 -21.99 2.12 -12.91
C TRP A 215 -21.94 3.64 -12.94
N SER A 216 -22.78 4.24 -13.78
CA SER A 216 -23.07 5.67 -13.68
C SER A 216 -23.84 6.00 -12.39
N PRO A 217 -23.84 7.25 -11.91
CA PRO A 217 -24.33 7.59 -10.56
C PRO A 217 -25.77 7.19 -10.27
N ASN A 218 -26.68 7.23 -11.25
CA ASN A 218 -28.06 6.74 -11.12
C ASN A 218 -28.32 5.44 -11.87
N ALA A 219 -27.27 4.65 -12.15
CA ALA A 219 -27.38 3.33 -12.78
C ALA A 219 -28.04 3.33 -14.17
N LYS A 220 -27.90 4.44 -14.89
CA LYS A 220 -28.38 4.60 -16.27
C LYS A 220 -27.46 3.91 -17.27
N TYR A 221 -26.16 3.96 -17.03
CA TYR A 221 -25.16 3.31 -17.86
C TYR A 221 -24.24 2.42 -17.01
N LEU A 222 -23.67 1.42 -17.67
CA LEU A 222 -22.57 0.61 -17.17
C LEU A 222 -21.41 0.75 -18.15
N SER A 223 -20.26 1.23 -17.67
CA SER A 223 -19.00 1.17 -18.43
C SER A 223 -18.21 -0.06 -18.03
N TYR A 224 -17.43 -0.60 -18.95
CA TYR A 224 -16.49 -1.68 -18.68
C TYR A 224 -15.31 -1.67 -19.64
N VAL A 225 -14.15 -2.13 -19.17
CA VAL A 225 -12.99 -2.41 -20.03
C VAL A 225 -13.03 -3.86 -20.49
N GLN A 226 -12.76 -4.07 -21.78
CA GLN A 226 -12.41 -5.36 -22.35
C GLN A 226 -10.89 -5.43 -22.49
N PHE A 227 -10.29 -6.50 -21.96
CA PHE A 227 -8.88 -6.83 -22.10
C PHE A 227 -8.74 -7.98 -23.09
N ASN A 228 -7.76 -7.88 -23.99
CA ASN A 228 -7.42 -8.94 -24.93
C ASN A 228 -5.94 -9.30 -24.82
N ASP A 229 -5.72 -10.48 -24.24
CA ASP A 229 -4.45 -11.15 -23.96
C ASP A 229 -4.05 -12.17 -25.02
N SER A 230 -4.79 -12.28 -26.14
CA SER A 230 -4.56 -13.35 -27.13
C SER A 230 -3.14 -13.38 -27.73
N GLU A 231 -2.43 -12.26 -27.70
CA GLU A 231 -1.04 -12.12 -28.17
C GLU A 231 -0.02 -11.92 -27.03
N VAL A 232 -0.49 -11.90 -25.78
CA VAL A 232 0.37 -11.72 -24.60
C VAL A 232 1.08 -13.06 -24.32
N PRO A 233 2.40 -13.06 -24.14
CA PRO A 233 3.12 -14.28 -23.77
C PRO A 233 2.61 -14.87 -22.45
N VAL A 234 2.58 -16.19 -22.37
CA VAL A 234 2.10 -16.92 -21.19
C VAL A 234 3.29 -17.28 -20.31
N MET A 235 3.22 -16.91 -19.03
CA MET A 235 4.08 -17.46 -17.99
C MET A 235 3.48 -18.77 -17.45
N GLU A 236 4.34 -19.76 -17.24
CA GLU A 236 3.94 -21.08 -16.77
C GLU A 236 4.72 -21.47 -15.50
N TYR A 237 4.02 -22.06 -14.54
CA TYR A 237 4.66 -22.70 -13.39
C TYR A 237 3.87 -23.93 -12.93
N SER A 238 4.55 -24.82 -12.22
CA SER A 238 3.93 -26.03 -11.68
C SER A 238 3.22 -25.74 -10.35
N PHE A 239 2.03 -26.29 -10.21
CA PHE A 239 1.28 -26.36 -8.96
C PHE A 239 1.19 -27.84 -8.55
N TYR A 240 1.78 -28.19 -7.42
CA TYR A 240 1.97 -29.58 -7.00
C TYR A 240 0.73 -30.19 -6.36
N GLY A 241 -0.16 -29.36 -5.80
CA GLY A 241 -1.49 -29.78 -5.37
C GLY A 241 -1.50 -30.58 -4.08
N ALA A 242 -2.59 -31.32 -3.87
CA ALA A 242 -2.79 -32.13 -2.67
C ALA A 242 -2.11 -33.50 -2.81
N GLU A 243 -1.77 -34.15 -1.68
CA GLU A 243 -1.21 -35.52 -1.67
C GLU A 243 -2.08 -36.56 -2.38
N SER A 244 -3.38 -36.30 -2.52
CA SER A 244 -4.31 -37.15 -3.28
C SER A 244 -4.12 -37.07 -4.80
N GLU A 245 -3.42 -36.08 -5.31
CA GLU A 245 -3.16 -35.86 -6.73
C GLU A 245 -1.77 -36.39 -7.09
N GLN A 246 -1.71 -37.34 -8.02
CA GLN A 246 -0.42 -37.96 -8.42
C GLN A 246 0.42 -37.06 -9.34
N TYR A 247 -0.22 -36.21 -10.14
CA TYR A 247 0.43 -35.40 -11.17
C TYR A 247 0.17 -33.91 -10.92
N PRO A 248 1.22 -33.08 -10.85
CA PRO A 248 1.08 -31.63 -10.77
C PRO A 248 0.33 -31.04 -11.97
N GLN A 249 -0.26 -29.88 -11.77
CA GLN A 249 -0.87 -29.08 -12.84
C GLN A 249 0.09 -27.97 -13.29
N THR A 250 -0.02 -27.57 -14.55
CA THR A 250 0.63 -26.35 -15.03
C THR A 250 -0.36 -25.21 -14.94
N ILE A 251 0.03 -24.13 -14.25
CA ILE A 251 -0.70 -22.87 -14.23
C ILE A 251 -0.21 -22.01 -15.39
N HIS A 252 -1.15 -21.39 -16.09
CA HIS A 252 -0.89 -20.52 -17.24
C HIS A 252 -1.45 -19.13 -16.95
N ILE A 253 -0.59 -18.11 -17.06
CA ILE A 253 -0.97 -16.70 -16.84
C ILE A 253 -0.47 -15.88 -18.03
N PRO A 254 -1.35 -15.21 -18.80
CA PRO A 254 -0.90 -14.15 -19.70
C PRO A 254 -0.17 -13.08 -18.89
N TYR A 255 1.14 -12.98 -19.08
CA TYR A 255 2.02 -12.13 -18.28
C TYR A 255 3.01 -11.44 -19.20
N PRO A 256 2.80 -10.16 -19.53
CA PRO A 256 3.74 -9.42 -20.33
C PRO A 256 4.96 -9.04 -19.48
N LYS A 257 6.09 -9.72 -19.68
CA LYS A 257 7.38 -9.25 -19.13
C LYS A 257 7.84 -7.96 -19.83
N ALA A 258 8.82 -7.26 -19.27
CA ALA A 258 9.39 -6.06 -19.87
C ALA A 258 9.72 -6.24 -21.37
N GLY A 259 9.21 -5.34 -22.22
CA GLY A 259 9.37 -5.39 -23.67
C GLY A 259 8.44 -6.35 -24.42
N ALA A 260 7.70 -7.22 -23.73
CA ALA A 260 6.73 -8.12 -24.35
C ALA A 260 5.50 -7.36 -24.90
N LYS A 261 4.66 -8.06 -25.67
CA LYS A 261 3.37 -7.53 -26.11
C LYS A 261 2.42 -7.43 -24.91
N ASN A 262 1.84 -6.24 -24.70
CA ASN A 262 0.86 -5.97 -23.66
C ASN A 262 -0.57 -6.32 -24.08
N PRO A 263 -1.49 -6.50 -23.11
CA PRO A 263 -2.93 -6.54 -23.37
C PRO A 263 -3.37 -5.33 -24.19
N THR A 264 -4.22 -5.59 -25.17
CA THR A 264 -4.96 -4.49 -25.83
C THR A 264 -6.24 -4.23 -25.06
N VAL A 265 -6.61 -2.96 -24.90
CA VAL A 265 -7.78 -2.55 -24.11
C VAL A 265 -8.78 -1.76 -24.93
N ARG A 266 -10.06 -2.00 -24.66
CA ARG A 266 -11.19 -1.27 -25.27
C ARG A 266 -12.19 -0.91 -24.18
N LEU A 267 -12.64 0.35 -24.17
CA LEU A 267 -13.62 0.83 -23.21
C LEU A 267 -15.00 0.86 -23.86
N PHE A 268 -15.97 0.20 -23.22
CA PHE A 268 -17.35 0.18 -23.67
C PHE A 268 -18.29 0.84 -22.65
N VAL A 269 -19.40 1.38 -23.16
CA VAL A 269 -20.54 1.84 -22.37
C VAL A 269 -21.81 1.20 -22.88
N VAL A 270 -22.65 0.73 -21.95
CA VAL A 270 -23.95 0.10 -22.23
C VAL A 270 -25.04 0.89 -21.50
N ASN A 271 -26.15 1.14 -22.19
CA ASN A 271 -27.35 1.72 -21.59
C ASN A 271 -28.09 0.63 -20.77
N ALA A 272 -28.11 0.79 -19.46
CA ALA A 272 -28.69 -0.15 -18.51
C ALA A 272 -30.18 0.12 -18.19
N GLU A 273 -30.83 1.06 -18.89
CA GLU A 273 -32.28 1.25 -18.87
C GLU A 273 -33.00 0.50 -20.00
N SER A 274 -32.28 0.18 -21.10
CA SER A 274 -32.84 -0.47 -22.29
C SER A 274 -32.16 -1.82 -22.57
N LEU A 275 -32.35 -2.78 -21.67
CA LEU A 275 -31.71 -4.09 -21.74
C LEU A 275 -32.32 -5.08 -22.75
N GLN A 276 -33.42 -4.71 -23.42
CA GLN A 276 -34.03 -5.54 -24.47
C GLN A 276 -33.26 -5.45 -25.81
N ASN A 277 -32.56 -4.34 -26.05
CA ASN A 277 -31.79 -4.08 -27.28
C ASN A 277 -30.39 -3.59 -26.89
N ILE A 278 -29.55 -4.49 -26.38
CA ILE A 278 -28.22 -4.16 -25.86
C ILE A 278 -27.35 -3.66 -27.01
N SER A 279 -26.89 -2.41 -26.90
CA SER A 279 -25.88 -1.82 -27.79
C SER A 279 -24.71 -1.36 -26.95
N GLN A 280 -23.55 -1.97 -27.17
CA GLN A 280 -22.28 -1.52 -26.61
C GLN A 280 -21.74 -0.39 -27.48
N LYS A 281 -21.33 0.72 -26.86
CA LYS A 281 -20.66 1.84 -27.53
C LYS A 281 -19.22 1.93 -27.06
N GLU A 282 -18.28 1.87 -27.98
CA GLU A 282 -16.87 2.03 -27.67
C GLU A 282 -16.51 3.50 -27.51
N ILE A 283 -15.79 3.84 -26.44
CA ILE A 283 -15.12 5.12 -26.28
C ILE A 283 -13.66 4.92 -26.71
N LEU A 284 -13.26 5.62 -27.77
CA LEU A 284 -11.92 5.52 -28.33
C LEU A 284 -10.91 6.32 -27.50
N ALA A 285 -9.68 5.82 -27.43
CA ALA A 285 -8.55 6.57 -26.89
C ALA A 285 -8.29 7.87 -27.71
N PRO A 286 -7.68 8.90 -27.08
CA PRO A 286 -7.27 10.13 -27.75
C PRO A 286 -6.46 9.85 -29.02
N ALA A 287 -6.60 10.69 -30.03
CA ALA A 287 -5.91 10.51 -31.31
C ALA A 287 -4.38 10.41 -31.15
N GLU A 288 -3.81 11.11 -30.17
CA GLU A 288 -2.39 11.08 -29.81
C GLU A 288 -1.93 9.72 -29.23
N MET A 289 -2.82 8.95 -28.59
CA MET A 289 -2.49 7.67 -27.95
C MET A 289 -2.66 6.46 -28.87
N ARG A 290 -3.61 6.52 -29.81
CA ARG A 290 -3.98 5.39 -30.68
C ARG A 290 -2.83 4.76 -31.51
N PRO A 291 -1.82 5.50 -31.99
CA PRO A 291 -0.73 4.91 -32.77
C PRO A 291 0.22 3.99 -31.98
N SER A 292 0.17 4.05 -30.64
CA SER A 292 1.08 3.33 -29.75
C SER A 292 0.31 2.52 -28.69
N ASP A 293 0.99 1.56 -28.06
CA ASP A 293 0.46 0.90 -26.87
C ASP A 293 0.16 1.94 -25.78
N HIS A 294 -1.00 1.80 -25.15
CA HIS A 294 -1.51 2.71 -24.12
C HIS A 294 -2.37 1.95 -23.12
N TYR A 295 -2.56 2.56 -21.96
CA TYR A 295 -3.35 2.01 -20.87
C TYR A 295 -4.51 2.92 -20.50
N ILE A 296 -5.55 2.33 -19.91
CA ILE A 296 -6.57 3.08 -19.15
C ILE A 296 -6.14 3.00 -17.69
N SER A 297 -5.87 4.13 -17.05
CA SER A 297 -5.41 4.16 -15.64
C SER A 297 -6.55 4.33 -14.65
N THR A 298 -7.53 5.17 -14.98
CA THR A 298 -8.68 5.44 -14.10
C THR A 298 -9.91 5.77 -14.95
N LEU A 299 -11.08 5.48 -14.39
CA LEU A 299 -12.38 5.88 -14.93
C LEU A 299 -13.24 6.42 -13.78
N THR A 300 -13.74 7.64 -13.94
CA THR A 300 -14.57 8.32 -12.94
C THR A 300 -15.84 8.83 -13.61
N TRP A 301 -16.99 8.29 -13.23
CA TRP A 301 -18.27 8.86 -13.62
C TRP A 301 -18.48 10.22 -12.95
N VAL A 302 -18.87 11.23 -13.73
CA VAL A 302 -19.12 12.59 -13.26
C VAL A 302 -20.62 12.81 -13.05
N THR A 303 -21.40 12.48 -14.09
CA THR A 303 -22.87 12.43 -14.08
C THR A 303 -23.30 11.20 -14.86
N ASP A 304 -24.60 10.91 -14.99
CA ASP A 304 -25.03 9.83 -15.90
C ASP A 304 -24.70 10.11 -17.37
N GLN A 305 -24.38 11.35 -17.73
CA GLN A 305 -24.11 11.74 -19.11
C GLN A 305 -22.64 12.07 -19.35
N LYS A 306 -21.81 12.06 -18.29
CA LYS A 306 -20.40 12.47 -18.33
C LYS A 306 -19.50 11.47 -17.63
N VAL A 307 -18.45 11.03 -18.32
CA VAL A 307 -17.42 10.14 -17.77
C VAL A 307 -16.04 10.71 -18.04
N ALA A 308 -15.17 10.65 -17.03
CA ALA A 308 -13.78 11.06 -17.11
C ALA A 308 -12.87 9.81 -17.18
N ILE A 309 -11.97 9.77 -18.16
CA ILE A 309 -11.10 8.62 -18.42
C ILE A 309 -9.66 9.11 -18.55
N GLN A 310 -8.73 8.48 -17.84
CA GLN A 310 -7.31 8.79 -17.96
C GLN A 310 -6.57 7.74 -18.77
N TRP A 311 -5.99 8.17 -19.89
CA TRP A 311 -5.20 7.36 -20.79
C TRP A 311 -3.71 7.59 -20.52
N LEU A 312 -2.93 6.53 -20.41
CA LEU A 312 -1.51 6.58 -20.09
C LEU A 312 -0.71 5.93 -21.22
N ARG A 313 0.38 6.56 -21.67
CA ARG A 313 1.29 5.90 -22.62
C ARG A 313 1.98 4.70 -21.99
N ARG A 314 2.44 3.74 -22.81
CA ARG A 314 3.20 2.57 -22.34
C ARG A 314 4.38 2.88 -21.43
N ILE A 315 5.16 3.92 -21.74
CA ILE A 315 6.30 4.40 -20.92
C ILE A 315 5.89 5.33 -19.77
N GLN A 316 4.60 5.65 -19.65
CA GLN A 316 3.97 6.25 -18.47
C GLN A 316 4.46 7.64 -18.05
N ASN A 317 5.14 8.36 -18.95
CA ASN A 317 5.55 9.75 -18.77
C ASN A 317 4.51 10.77 -19.27
N VAL A 318 3.47 10.32 -19.97
CA VAL A 318 2.38 11.18 -20.47
C VAL A 318 1.03 10.55 -20.17
N SER A 319 0.18 11.30 -19.49
CA SER A 319 -1.23 11.00 -19.23
C SER A 319 -2.13 12.01 -19.94
N ILE A 320 -3.22 11.54 -20.54
CA ILE A 320 -4.28 12.39 -21.10
C ILE A 320 -5.59 12.06 -20.38
N LEU A 321 -6.11 13.03 -19.64
CA LEU A 321 -7.46 12.98 -19.10
C LEU A 321 -8.45 13.42 -20.19
N THR A 322 -9.40 12.58 -20.51
CA THR A 322 -10.55 12.91 -21.37
C THR A 322 -11.82 13.01 -20.55
N VAL A 323 -12.69 13.96 -20.86
CA VAL A 323 -14.07 13.98 -20.35
C VAL A 323 -15.01 13.82 -21.52
N CYS A 324 -15.82 12.76 -21.47
CA CYS A 324 -16.72 12.34 -22.52
C CYS A 324 -18.18 12.52 -22.12
N ASP A 325 -18.95 13.10 -23.04
CA ASP A 325 -20.39 13.36 -22.94
C ASP A 325 -21.17 12.43 -23.88
N VAL A 326 -22.40 12.08 -23.49
CA VAL A 326 -23.34 11.35 -24.37
C VAL A 326 -24.45 12.26 -24.89
N ALA A 327 -24.66 12.25 -26.21
CA ALA A 327 -25.87 12.78 -26.82
C ALA A 327 -26.99 11.75 -26.71
N GLU A 328 -27.84 11.86 -25.68
CA GLU A 328 -28.83 10.82 -25.33
C GLU A 328 -29.78 10.44 -26.49
N ALA A 329 -30.15 11.41 -27.34
CA ALA A 329 -31.03 11.15 -28.48
C ALA A 329 -30.42 10.19 -29.52
N THR A 330 -29.09 10.20 -29.68
CA THR A 330 -28.36 9.36 -30.64
C THR A 330 -27.57 8.25 -29.98
N GLN A 331 -27.45 8.26 -28.64
CA GLN A 331 -26.57 7.40 -27.85
C GLN A 331 -25.12 7.44 -28.36
N ASN A 332 -24.68 8.62 -28.83
CA ASN A 332 -23.33 8.85 -29.33
C ASN A 332 -22.47 9.52 -28.25
N TRP A 333 -21.28 8.97 -28.01
CA TRP A 333 -20.31 9.49 -27.06
C TRP A 333 -19.28 10.37 -27.78
N SER A 334 -18.92 11.51 -27.19
CA SER A 334 -17.88 12.41 -27.69
C SER A 334 -17.06 12.96 -26.53
N CYS A 335 -15.75 13.15 -26.71
CA CYS A 335 -14.84 13.61 -25.66
C CYS A 335 -14.32 15.02 -25.97
N PRO A 336 -15.07 16.09 -25.66
CA PRO A 336 -14.69 17.45 -26.03
C PRO A 336 -13.53 18.04 -25.22
N LEU A 337 -13.26 17.53 -24.01
CA LEU A 337 -12.17 18.00 -23.16
C LEU A 337 -11.04 16.98 -23.12
N GLU A 338 -9.83 17.42 -23.45
CA GLU A 338 -8.59 16.65 -23.30
C GLU A 338 -7.56 17.45 -22.50
N LYS A 339 -7.01 16.86 -21.44
CA LYS A 339 -6.01 17.49 -20.58
C LYS A 339 -4.78 16.62 -20.42
N ARG A 340 -3.67 17.13 -20.95
CA ARG A 340 -2.38 16.47 -20.94
C ARG A 340 -1.60 16.80 -19.66
N GLU A 341 -1.06 15.77 -19.03
CA GLU A 341 -0.09 15.81 -17.94
C GLU A 341 1.16 15.06 -18.40
N GLU A 342 2.33 15.66 -18.18
CA GLU A 342 3.61 15.08 -18.58
C GLU A 342 4.64 15.24 -17.48
N SER A 343 5.43 14.19 -17.30
CA SER A 343 6.63 14.20 -16.47
C SER A 343 7.87 14.27 -17.35
N THR A 344 8.70 15.28 -17.14
CA THR A 344 9.94 15.50 -17.91
C THR A 344 11.16 14.84 -17.29
N THR A 345 11.03 14.33 -16.06
CA THR A 345 12.15 13.75 -15.28
C THR A 345 11.94 12.29 -14.92
N GLY A 346 10.75 11.74 -15.16
CA GLY A 346 10.39 10.38 -14.81
C GLY A 346 9.01 10.02 -15.37
N TRP A 347 8.14 9.53 -14.49
CA TRP A 347 6.78 9.08 -14.81
C TRP A 347 5.72 10.02 -14.23
N VAL A 348 4.47 9.87 -14.67
CA VAL A 348 3.33 10.66 -14.20
C VAL A 348 2.81 10.16 -12.86
N GLY A 349 2.53 11.09 -11.95
CA GLY A 349 1.90 10.80 -10.67
C GLY A 349 2.84 10.13 -9.68
N ASN A 350 2.30 9.24 -8.82
CA ASN A 350 3.09 8.44 -7.88
C ASN A 350 3.27 7.02 -8.43
N PHE A 351 2.33 6.11 -8.17
CA PHE A 351 2.21 4.82 -8.89
C PHE A 351 1.44 4.96 -10.21
N GLY A 352 0.64 6.02 -10.33
CA GLY A 352 -0.11 6.40 -11.52
C GLY A 352 -0.70 7.80 -11.36
N PRO A 353 -1.41 8.33 -12.38
CA PRO A 353 -2.04 9.64 -12.30
C PRO A 353 -3.12 9.69 -11.22
N SER A 354 -3.22 10.80 -10.51
CA SER A 354 -4.29 11.00 -9.51
C SER A 354 -5.67 11.04 -10.16
N GLU A 355 -6.71 10.55 -9.50
CA GLU A 355 -8.09 10.70 -9.96
C GLU A 355 -8.58 12.16 -9.88
N PRO A 356 -9.40 12.63 -10.85
CA PRO A 356 -10.04 13.94 -10.78
C PRO A 356 -11.25 13.94 -9.82
N VAL A 357 -11.36 14.98 -8.98
CA VAL A 357 -12.50 15.19 -8.09
C VAL A 357 -13.33 16.38 -8.61
N PHE A 358 -14.51 16.10 -9.15
CA PHE A 358 -15.37 17.10 -9.80
C PHE A 358 -16.15 17.93 -8.79
N SER A 359 -16.33 19.23 -9.10
CA SER A 359 -17.21 20.11 -8.34
C SER A 359 -18.67 19.67 -8.44
N SER A 360 -19.49 20.10 -7.48
CA SER A 360 -20.92 19.74 -7.40
C SER A 360 -21.76 20.15 -8.61
N ASP A 361 -21.32 21.15 -9.38
CA ASP A 361 -21.93 21.59 -10.63
C ASP A 361 -21.34 20.89 -11.88
N TYR A 362 -20.36 20.00 -11.68
CA TYR A 362 -19.70 19.19 -12.71
C TYR A 362 -19.04 20.01 -13.84
N SER A 363 -18.75 21.28 -13.59
CA SER A 363 -18.14 22.20 -14.56
C SER A 363 -16.62 22.32 -14.39
N THR A 364 -16.12 22.05 -13.19
CA THR A 364 -14.70 22.14 -12.81
C THR A 364 -14.27 20.90 -12.03
N TYR A 365 -12.96 20.72 -11.86
CA TYR A 365 -12.44 19.62 -11.04
C TYR A 365 -11.12 19.98 -10.38
N TYR A 366 -10.75 19.17 -9.40
CA TYR A 366 -9.49 19.25 -8.68
C TYR A 366 -8.70 17.97 -8.90
N LYS A 367 -7.38 18.08 -9.03
CA LYS A 367 -6.49 16.92 -9.21
C LYS A 367 -5.16 17.18 -8.53
N ILE A 368 -4.54 16.12 -8.01
CA ILE A 368 -3.17 16.19 -7.48
C ILE A 368 -2.21 15.97 -8.65
N ILE A 369 -1.38 16.96 -8.95
CA ILE A 369 -0.29 16.87 -9.94
C ILE A 369 0.97 17.53 -9.39
N SER A 370 2.12 17.19 -9.95
CA SER A 370 3.39 17.81 -9.56
C SER A 370 3.42 19.29 -9.96
N ASN A 371 3.85 20.15 -9.03
CA ASN A 371 4.09 21.56 -9.28
C ASN A 371 5.48 21.79 -9.94
N ALA A 372 5.86 23.05 -10.19
CA ALA A 372 7.13 23.40 -10.83
C ALA A 372 8.37 22.93 -10.04
N GLU A 373 8.27 22.81 -8.71
CA GLU A 373 9.34 22.31 -7.85
C GLU A 373 9.37 20.77 -7.75
N GLY A 374 8.38 20.08 -8.33
CA GLY A 374 8.23 18.63 -8.30
C GLY A 374 7.47 18.08 -7.09
N PHE A 375 6.77 18.92 -6.31
CA PHE A 375 5.92 18.48 -5.21
C PHE A 375 4.47 18.29 -5.69
N LYS A 376 3.85 17.19 -5.30
CA LYS A 376 2.47 16.85 -5.65
C LYS A 376 1.49 17.72 -4.85
N HIS A 377 0.76 18.59 -5.55
CA HIS A 377 -0.16 19.56 -4.97
C HIS A 377 -1.51 19.55 -5.69
N ILE A 378 -2.55 20.02 -5.00
CA ILE A 378 -3.88 20.11 -5.59
C ILE A 378 -3.92 21.30 -6.55
N HIS A 379 -4.43 21.04 -7.75
CA HIS A 379 -4.67 22.02 -8.79
C HIS A 379 -6.14 22.05 -9.15
N PHE A 380 -6.66 23.25 -9.38
CA PHE A 380 -8.00 23.55 -9.86
C PHE A 380 -8.00 23.65 -11.39
N PHE A 381 -8.94 22.98 -12.04
CA PHE A 381 -9.09 22.93 -13.48
C PHE A 381 -10.47 23.45 -13.90
N ASN A 382 -10.47 24.37 -14.86
CA ASN A 382 -11.68 24.95 -15.44
C ASN A 382 -11.60 24.95 -16.97
N GLY A 383 -12.27 23.97 -17.60
CA GLY A 383 -12.22 23.77 -19.04
C GLY A 383 -10.80 23.77 -19.59
N ASP A 384 -10.55 24.55 -20.65
CA ASP A 384 -9.25 24.61 -21.31
C ASP A 384 -8.22 25.53 -20.63
N ALA A 385 -8.57 26.24 -19.57
CA ALA A 385 -7.65 27.12 -18.86
C ALA A 385 -6.44 26.35 -18.28
N ALA A 386 -5.37 27.11 -18.02
CA ALA A 386 -4.21 26.58 -17.30
C ALA A 386 -4.60 26.18 -15.87
N PRO A 387 -4.08 25.06 -15.34
CA PRO A 387 -4.37 24.62 -13.98
C PRO A 387 -3.86 25.63 -12.96
N ILE A 388 -4.66 25.90 -11.93
CA ILE A 388 -4.33 26.86 -10.86
C ILE A 388 -3.97 26.06 -9.60
N PRO A 389 -2.74 26.15 -9.08
CA PRO A 389 -2.39 25.50 -7.82
C PRO A 389 -3.17 26.13 -6.66
N ILE A 390 -3.76 25.31 -5.81
CA ILE A 390 -4.45 25.76 -4.59
C ILE A 390 -3.71 25.35 -3.31
N THR A 391 -2.74 24.44 -3.41
CA THR A 391 -1.78 24.14 -2.35
C THR A 391 -0.36 24.32 -2.88
N SER A 392 0.59 24.64 -2.01
CA SER A 392 2.00 24.79 -2.37
C SER A 392 2.90 24.63 -1.13
N GLY A 393 4.19 24.35 -1.35
CA GLY A 393 5.18 24.18 -0.30
C GLY A 393 6.03 22.93 -0.50
N SER A 394 7.05 22.76 0.35
CA SER A 394 7.97 21.61 0.33
C SER A 394 7.37 20.39 1.06
N PHE A 395 6.20 19.98 0.63
CA PHE A 395 5.45 18.82 1.10
C PHE A 395 4.52 18.35 -0.01
N GLU A 396 3.88 17.19 0.16
CA GLU A 396 2.92 16.65 -0.80
C GLU A 396 1.52 16.51 -0.22
N VAL A 397 0.54 16.77 -1.07
CA VAL A 397 -0.84 16.32 -0.88
C VAL A 397 -0.92 14.88 -1.39
N THR A 398 -1.37 13.97 -0.52
CA THR A 398 -1.36 12.53 -0.77
C THR A 398 -2.72 11.97 -1.15
N ALA A 399 -3.81 12.66 -0.79
CA ALA A 399 -5.17 12.29 -1.18
C ALA A 399 -6.12 13.49 -1.05
N ILE A 400 -7.12 13.59 -1.93
CA ILE A 400 -8.30 14.43 -1.73
C ILE A 400 -9.36 13.53 -1.07
N SER A 401 -9.78 13.86 0.15
CA SER A 401 -10.71 13.04 0.93
C SER A 401 -12.18 13.38 0.66
N SER A 402 -12.49 14.64 0.36
CA SER A 402 -13.86 15.09 0.10
C SER A 402 -13.87 16.48 -0.56
N LEU A 403 -14.92 16.77 -1.32
CA LEU A 403 -15.19 18.07 -1.92
C LEU A 403 -16.65 18.45 -1.67
N THR A 404 -16.86 19.65 -1.14
CA THR A 404 -18.18 20.28 -0.94
C THR A 404 -18.29 21.54 -1.80
N SER A 405 -19.42 22.24 -1.74
CA SER A 405 -19.57 23.54 -2.42
C SER A 405 -18.65 24.63 -1.85
N GLU A 406 -18.21 24.51 -0.59
CA GLU A 406 -17.43 25.54 0.10
C GLU A 406 -15.98 25.13 0.37
N PHE A 407 -15.74 23.84 0.66
CA PHE A 407 -14.46 23.35 1.15
C PHE A 407 -14.02 22.04 0.47
N LEU A 408 -12.71 21.93 0.27
CA LEU A 408 -12.01 20.72 -0.12
C LEU A 408 -11.23 20.20 1.10
N TYR A 409 -11.36 18.91 1.38
CA TYR A 409 -10.67 18.21 2.45
C TYR A 409 -9.59 17.29 1.86
N TYR A 410 -8.38 17.33 2.41
CA TYR A 410 -7.26 16.56 1.86
C TYR A 410 -6.30 16.07 2.94
N ILE A 411 -5.52 15.04 2.60
CA ILE A 411 -4.46 14.50 3.45
C ILE A 411 -3.11 14.96 2.91
N SER A 412 -2.28 15.59 3.75
CA SER A 412 -0.89 15.95 3.39
C SER A 412 0.11 15.47 4.43
N ASN A 413 1.38 15.52 4.05
CA ASN A 413 2.52 15.29 4.94
C ASN A 413 3.26 16.59 5.32
N GLU A 414 2.55 17.71 5.31
CA GLU A 414 3.12 19.01 5.65
C GLU A 414 3.80 18.98 7.04
N GLY A 415 5.00 19.55 7.09
CA GLY A 415 5.88 19.56 8.27
C GLY A 415 6.80 18.34 8.40
N PHE A 416 6.36 17.12 8.08
CA PHE A 416 7.21 15.93 8.19
C PHE A 416 6.78 14.82 7.20
N PRO A 417 7.68 14.26 6.36
CA PRO A 417 7.30 13.36 5.25
C PRO A 417 6.53 12.08 5.63
N SER A 418 6.79 11.53 6.82
CA SER A 418 6.12 10.34 7.39
C SER A 418 4.70 10.59 7.93
N ARG A 419 4.32 11.86 8.14
CA ARG A 419 3.02 12.22 8.74
C ARG A 419 1.92 12.22 7.69
N ARG A 420 0.67 12.03 8.14
CA ARG A 420 -0.53 12.25 7.35
C ARG A 420 -1.53 12.99 8.21
N GLN A 421 -1.88 14.21 7.82
CA GLN A 421 -2.78 15.07 8.57
C GLN A 421 -3.92 15.52 7.65
N LEU A 422 -5.12 15.66 8.22
CA LEU A 422 -6.30 16.15 7.52
C LEU A 422 -6.32 17.67 7.53
N TYR A 423 -6.46 18.24 6.35
CA TYR A 423 -6.57 19.66 6.11
C TYR A 423 -7.88 20.01 5.41
N LYS A 424 -8.26 21.27 5.53
CA LYS A 424 -9.37 21.90 4.83
C LYS A 424 -8.89 23.17 4.14
N ILE A 425 -9.38 23.39 2.92
CA ILE A 425 -9.15 24.62 2.17
C ILE A 425 -10.44 25.05 1.48
N LYS A 426 -10.65 26.37 1.34
CA LYS A 426 -11.83 26.92 0.66
C LYS A 426 -11.74 26.67 -0.85
N VAL A 427 -12.87 26.28 -1.44
CA VAL A 427 -13.07 26.01 -2.87
C VAL A 427 -13.04 27.32 -3.67
N GLY A 428 -12.54 27.26 -4.90
CA GLY A 428 -12.32 28.40 -5.77
C GLY A 428 -10.83 28.71 -5.96
N GLY A 429 -10.44 29.16 -7.16
CA GLY A 429 -9.05 29.46 -7.48
C GLY A 429 -8.48 30.63 -6.67
N GLY A 430 -7.29 30.45 -6.11
CA GLY A 430 -6.56 31.46 -5.33
C GLY A 430 -5.82 30.86 -4.13
N THR A 431 -4.79 31.56 -3.63
CA THR A 431 -4.05 31.15 -2.42
C THR A 431 -4.89 31.40 -1.16
N ASN A 432 -5.68 30.40 -0.79
CA ASN A 432 -6.35 30.35 0.51
C ASN A 432 -5.42 29.67 1.54
N ASN A 433 -5.42 30.13 2.79
CA ASN A 433 -4.66 29.48 3.84
C ASN A 433 -5.36 28.17 4.24
N PRO A 434 -4.68 27.02 4.14
CA PRO A 434 -5.25 25.75 4.60
C PRO A 434 -5.31 25.71 6.13
N GLU A 435 -6.35 25.06 6.65
CA GLU A 435 -6.56 24.81 8.08
C GLU A 435 -6.25 23.33 8.38
N CYS A 436 -5.31 23.06 9.29
CA CYS A 436 -5.05 21.69 9.74
C CYS A 436 -6.05 21.27 10.81
N ILE A 437 -6.87 20.27 10.52
CA ILE A 437 -7.93 19.78 11.42
C ILE A 437 -7.34 18.88 12.52
N THR A 438 -6.35 18.04 12.17
CA THR A 438 -5.87 16.98 13.07
C THR A 438 -4.55 17.27 13.80
N CYS A 439 -3.85 18.35 13.43
CA CYS A 439 -2.51 18.65 13.95
C CYS A 439 -2.44 18.78 15.48
N GLN A 440 -3.49 19.32 16.10
CA GLN A 440 -3.56 19.54 17.56
C GLN A 440 -4.50 18.57 18.28
N LEU A 441 -5.17 17.66 17.56
CA LEU A 441 -6.23 16.84 18.14
C LEU A 441 -5.70 15.85 19.20
N ARG A 442 -4.59 15.14 18.88
CA ARG A 442 -3.92 14.15 19.73
C ARG A 442 -2.44 14.04 19.34
N SER A 443 -1.71 15.14 19.46
CA SER A 443 -0.36 15.27 18.86
C SER A 443 0.68 14.31 19.44
N ASP A 444 0.48 13.84 20.67
CA ASP A 444 1.31 12.83 21.36
C ASP A 444 1.05 11.40 20.87
N ARG A 445 -0.21 11.07 20.54
CA ARG A 445 -0.64 9.72 20.14
C ARG A 445 -0.69 9.55 18.61
N CYS A 446 -0.99 10.61 17.88
CA CYS A 446 -1.47 10.51 16.50
C CYS A 446 -0.81 11.51 15.55
N GLN A 447 -0.15 10.97 14.52
CA GLN A 447 0.52 11.72 13.46
C GLN A 447 0.21 11.18 12.05
N ARG A 448 -0.61 10.12 11.96
CA ARG A 448 -1.06 9.55 10.70
C ARG A 448 -2.55 9.30 10.72
N TYR A 449 -3.27 10.10 9.94
CA TYR A 449 -4.72 10.07 9.82
C TYR A 449 -5.19 9.68 8.42
N VAL A 450 -6.35 9.03 8.39
CA VAL A 450 -7.21 8.88 7.21
C VAL A 450 -8.63 9.28 7.62
N ALA A 451 -9.35 9.96 6.72
CA ALA A 451 -10.71 10.42 6.96
C ALA A 451 -11.66 9.93 5.85
N PHE A 452 -12.80 9.38 6.24
CA PHE A 452 -13.87 8.94 5.35
C PHE A 452 -15.12 9.76 5.64
N PHE A 453 -15.51 10.61 4.69
CA PHE A 453 -16.65 11.52 4.84
C PHE A 453 -17.97 10.83 4.47
N SER A 454 -19.04 11.20 5.17
CA SER A 454 -20.40 10.83 4.77
C SER A 454 -20.79 11.58 3.49
N GLN A 455 -21.93 11.19 2.88
CA GLN A 455 -22.46 11.94 1.73
C GLN A 455 -22.62 13.42 2.09
N ASN A 456 -22.25 14.33 1.18
CA ASN A 456 -22.21 15.79 1.41
C ASN A 456 -21.27 16.23 2.54
N ALA A 457 -20.43 15.34 3.07
CA ALA A 457 -19.47 15.59 4.14
C ALA A 457 -20.09 16.16 5.43
N LYS A 458 -21.31 15.75 5.82
CA LYS A 458 -21.91 16.18 7.10
C LYS A 458 -21.13 15.66 8.31
N TYR A 459 -20.67 14.41 8.23
CA TYR A 459 -19.84 13.75 9.22
C TYR A 459 -18.61 13.12 8.58
N TYR A 460 -17.65 12.72 9.41
CA TYR A 460 -16.54 11.91 8.95
C TYR A 460 -16.07 10.92 10.02
N LEU A 461 -15.68 9.74 9.55
CA LEU A 461 -14.94 8.75 10.33
C LEU A 461 -13.46 9.08 10.22
N LEU A 462 -12.81 9.27 11.36
CA LEU A 462 -11.39 9.59 11.45
C LEU A 462 -10.65 8.43 12.09
N THR A 463 -9.68 7.89 11.35
CA THR A 463 -8.79 6.83 11.81
C THR A 463 -7.40 7.39 12.03
N CYS A 464 -6.88 7.28 13.25
CA CYS A 464 -5.46 7.46 13.54
C CYS A 464 -4.78 6.09 13.58
N SER A 465 -3.73 5.92 12.78
CA SER A 465 -2.99 4.65 12.67
C SER A 465 -1.64 4.64 13.39
N GLY A 466 -1.29 5.73 14.08
CA GLY A 466 -0.07 5.82 14.88
C GLY A 466 0.49 7.25 15.00
N PRO A 467 1.63 7.43 15.71
CA PRO A 467 2.54 6.36 16.16
C PRO A 467 2.10 5.60 17.42
N GLY A 468 1.18 6.15 18.22
CA GLY A 468 0.58 5.45 19.37
C GLY A 468 -0.47 4.42 18.93
N LEU A 469 -1.14 3.79 19.90
CA LEU A 469 -2.16 2.79 19.58
C LEU A 469 -3.27 3.37 18.67
N PRO A 470 -3.67 2.64 17.60
CA PRO A 470 -4.71 3.11 16.70
C PRO A 470 -6.01 3.48 17.42
N ILE A 471 -6.68 4.52 16.92
CA ILE A 471 -7.95 5.01 17.45
C ILE A 471 -8.88 5.41 16.31
N TYR A 472 -10.15 5.05 16.46
CA TYR A 472 -11.23 5.25 15.48
C TYR A 472 -12.29 6.15 16.11
N THR A 473 -12.63 7.25 15.44
CA THR A 473 -13.48 8.30 16.00
C THR A 473 -14.46 8.82 14.95
N LEU A 474 -15.64 9.26 15.41
CA LEU A 474 -16.66 9.89 14.59
C LEU A 474 -16.70 11.38 14.91
N HIS A 475 -16.76 12.22 13.87
CA HIS A 475 -16.70 13.68 14.00
C HIS A 475 -17.77 14.38 13.19
N ASN A 476 -18.12 15.60 13.63
CA ASN A 476 -18.95 16.53 12.86
C ASN A 476 -18.07 17.46 12.02
N THR A 477 -18.38 17.64 10.73
CA THR A 477 -17.60 18.49 9.84
C THR A 477 -17.79 19.99 10.09
N SER A 478 -18.92 20.44 10.64
CA SER A 478 -19.22 21.87 10.80
C SER A 478 -18.35 22.55 11.85
N ASN A 479 -17.93 21.82 12.89
CA ASN A 479 -17.12 22.33 14.00
C ASN A 479 -15.94 21.43 14.38
N PHE A 480 -15.73 20.32 13.66
CA PHE A 480 -14.69 19.32 13.92
C PHE A 480 -14.73 18.70 15.31
N ASN A 481 -15.87 18.76 16.00
CA ASN A 481 -16.01 18.12 17.29
C ASN A 481 -16.09 16.60 17.13
N GLU A 482 -15.36 15.92 18.00
CA GLU A 482 -15.50 14.49 18.20
C GLU A 482 -16.86 14.18 18.84
N LEU A 483 -17.64 13.34 18.16
CA LEU A 483 -18.96 12.91 18.59
C LEU A 483 -18.91 11.60 19.36
N ASN A 484 -18.03 10.68 18.94
CA ASN A 484 -17.89 9.37 19.56
C ASN A 484 -16.51 8.77 19.32
N VAL A 485 -16.03 8.00 20.30
CA VAL A 485 -14.90 7.08 20.16
C VAL A 485 -15.46 5.71 19.83
N LEU A 486 -15.07 5.17 18.69
CA LEU A 486 -15.62 3.92 18.14
C LEU A 486 -14.78 2.70 18.58
N GLU A 487 -13.46 2.87 18.64
CA GLU A 487 -12.50 1.89 19.16
C GLU A 487 -11.22 2.64 19.54
N ASP A 488 -10.71 2.44 20.75
CA ASP A 488 -9.54 3.12 21.31
C ASP A 488 -8.38 2.20 21.69
N ASN A 489 -8.56 0.88 21.54
CA ASN A 489 -7.58 -0.14 21.84
C ASN A 489 -7.05 -0.13 23.29
N GLU A 490 -7.84 0.33 24.27
CA GLU A 490 -7.42 0.33 25.68
C GLU A 490 -7.15 -1.09 26.20
N ALA A 491 -7.90 -2.08 25.72
CA ALA A 491 -7.65 -3.49 26.07
C ALA A 491 -6.26 -3.96 25.63
N LEU A 492 -5.80 -3.57 24.44
CA LEU A 492 -4.45 -3.89 23.98
C LEU A 492 -3.40 -3.13 24.78
N LYS A 493 -3.64 -1.86 25.11
CA LYS A 493 -2.74 -1.05 25.93
C LYS A 493 -2.40 -1.75 27.25
N ILE A 494 -3.42 -2.22 27.96
CA ILE A 494 -3.26 -2.95 29.24
C ILE A 494 -2.40 -4.21 29.05
N LEU A 495 -2.55 -4.93 27.93
CA LEU A 495 -1.74 -6.11 27.64
C LEU A 495 -0.28 -5.76 27.33
N LEU A 496 -0.03 -4.61 26.70
CA LEU A 496 1.31 -4.14 26.37
C LEU A 496 2.05 -3.54 27.58
N ASP A 497 1.34 -3.09 28.62
CA ASP A 497 1.96 -2.51 29.81
C ASP A 497 2.88 -3.50 30.56
N ASP A 498 2.59 -4.81 30.48
CA ASP A 498 3.40 -5.90 31.05
C ASP A 498 4.53 -6.38 30.11
N ILE A 499 4.74 -5.70 28.98
CA ILE A 499 5.74 -6.08 27.98
C ILE A 499 6.81 -4.99 27.87
N GLN A 500 8.07 -5.42 27.84
CA GLN A 500 9.20 -4.55 27.52
C GLN A 500 9.16 -4.15 26.04
N MET A 501 8.37 -3.12 25.72
CA MET A 501 8.20 -2.62 24.36
C MET A 501 9.44 -1.85 23.88
N PRO A 502 9.90 -2.06 22.63
CA PRO A 502 10.99 -1.28 22.06
C PRO A 502 10.54 0.14 21.72
N THR A 503 11.51 1.05 21.61
CA THR A 503 11.26 2.45 21.27
C THR A 503 11.58 2.70 19.80
N LYS A 504 10.71 3.42 19.09
CA LYS A 504 10.98 3.87 17.71
C LYS A 504 11.51 5.31 17.70
N GLN A 505 12.55 5.55 16.91
CA GLN A 505 13.11 6.88 16.67
C GLN A 505 13.19 7.16 15.18
N ASN A 506 12.62 8.28 14.74
CA ASN A 506 12.77 8.79 13.38
C ASN A 506 13.77 9.94 13.39
N LYS A 507 14.76 9.87 12.50
CA LYS A 507 15.81 10.88 12.34
C LYS A 507 16.10 11.05 10.85
N SER A 508 16.82 12.11 10.50
CA SER A 508 17.26 12.37 9.13
C SER A 508 18.78 12.44 9.03
N ILE A 509 19.29 12.18 7.84
CA ILE A 509 20.67 12.43 7.43
C ILE A 509 20.69 13.19 6.11
N ASN A 510 21.69 14.05 5.94
CA ASN A 510 21.91 14.75 4.68
C ASN A 510 22.87 13.93 3.82
N LEU A 511 22.36 13.35 2.73
CA LEU A 511 23.15 12.62 1.74
C LEU A 511 22.83 13.15 0.34
N HIS A 512 23.85 13.31 -0.49
CA HIS A 512 23.72 13.79 -1.88
C HIS A 512 22.90 15.09 -2.05
N GLY A 513 22.90 15.97 -1.05
CA GLY A 513 22.12 17.22 -1.06
C GLY A 513 20.64 17.07 -0.70
N PHE A 514 20.21 15.90 -0.25
CA PHE A 514 18.85 15.62 0.22
C PHE A 514 18.82 15.31 1.71
N GLU A 515 17.75 15.73 2.39
CA GLU A 515 17.41 15.27 3.72
C GLU A 515 16.62 13.96 3.62
N LEU A 516 17.29 12.85 3.93
CA LEU A 516 16.77 11.48 3.81
C LEU A 516 16.50 10.90 5.20
N TRP A 517 15.44 10.11 5.32
CA TRP A 517 14.91 9.71 6.62
C TRP A 517 15.27 8.27 6.97
N TYR A 518 15.51 8.02 8.26
CA TYR A 518 15.57 6.67 8.82
C TYR A 518 14.71 6.53 10.07
N GLN A 519 14.28 5.29 10.32
CA GLN A 519 13.62 4.85 11.54
C GLN A 519 14.44 3.74 12.20
N MET A 520 14.71 3.86 13.49
CA MET A 520 15.31 2.78 14.30
C MET A 520 14.33 2.30 15.36
N THR A 521 14.14 0.98 15.42
CA THR A 521 13.50 0.30 16.56
C THR A 521 14.61 -0.15 17.50
N LEU A 522 14.68 0.49 18.67
CA LEU A 522 15.72 0.32 19.67
C LEU A 522 15.25 -0.64 20.78
N PRO A 523 16.13 -1.50 21.32
CA PRO A 523 15.80 -2.37 22.43
C PRO A 523 15.25 -1.61 23.65
N PRO A 524 14.41 -2.25 24.48
CA PRO A 524 14.09 -1.73 25.82
C PRO A 524 15.37 -1.50 26.62
N HIS A 525 15.40 -0.44 27.42
CA HIS A 525 16.57 -0.06 28.23
C HIS A 525 17.84 0.16 27.39
N PHE A 526 17.66 0.78 26.22
CA PHE A 526 18.74 1.08 25.29
C PHE A 526 19.81 1.97 25.93
N ASP A 527 21.04 1.45 25.96
CA ASP A 527 22.24 2.14 26.43
C ASP A 527 23.19 2.38 25.25
N GLU A 528 23.41 3.65 24.90
CA GLU A 528 24.32 4.10 23.82
C GLU A 528 25.78 3.67 24.02
N LYS A 529 26.18 3.25 25.22
CA LYS A 529 27.54 2.76 25.52
C LYS A 529 27.73 1.29 25.15
N LYS A 530 26.65 0.55 24.89
CA LYS A 530 26.69 -0.86 24.47
C LYS A 530 26.74 -0.97 22.94
N LYS A 531 27.15 -2.15 22.46
CA LYS A 531 27.24 -2.49 21.03
C LYS A 531 26.17 -3.53 20.68
N TYR A 532 25.23 -3.15 19.82
CA TYR A 532 24.10 -3.98 19.40
C TYR A 532 24.28 -4.49 17.97
N PRO A 533 23.80 -5.71 17.65
CA PRO A 533 23.57 -6.11 16.27
C PRO A 533 22.61 -5.15 15.57
N LEU A 534 22.80 -4.99 14.26
CA LEU A 534 21.96 -4.16 13.41
C LEU A 534 21.37 -5.00 12.28
N LEU A 535 20.05 -5.01 12.18
CA LEU A 535 19.33 -5.53 11.03
C LEU A 535 18.75 -4.36 10.22
N ILE A 536 19.13 -4.27 8.95
CA ILE A 536 18.50 -3.36 7.99
C ILE A 536 17.25 -4.04 7.43
N ASP A 537 16.09 -3.47 7.70
CA ASP A 537 14.82 -3.84 7.10
C ASP A 537 14.59 -2.94 5.88
N VAL A 538 14.88 -3.45 4.67
CA VAL A 538 14.87 -2.67 3.41
C VAL A 538 13.67 -3.01 2.51
N TYR A 539 13.17 -1.99 1.80
CA TYR A 539 12.32 -2.20 0.63
C TYR A 539 12.87 -1.39 -0.53
N ALA A 540 12.89 -0.05 -0.40
CA ALA A 540 13.53 0.89 -1.33
C ALA A 540 13.06 0.80 -2.80
N GLY A 541 11.90 0.20 -3.05
CA GLY A 541 11.24 0.28 -4.35
C GLY A 541 10.79 1.72 -4.67
N PRO A 542 10.74 2.11 -5.95
CA PRO A 542 10.17 3.37 -6.38
C PRO A 542 8.83 3.68 -5.70
N CYS A 543 8.62 4.95 -5.36
CA CYS A 543 7.37 5.47 -4.80
C CYS A 543 7.04 4.97 -3.37
N SER A 544 7.84 4.06 -2.80
CA SER A 544 7.63 3.51 -1.47
C SER A 544 8.06 4.46 -0.36
N GLN A 545 7.61 4.18 0.87
CA GLN A 545 8.05 4.86 2.09
C GLN A 545 7.99 3.86 3.23
N LYS A 546 9.13 3.65 3.90
CA LYS A 546 9.28 2.73 5.03
C LYS A 546 9.40 3.48 6.36
N VAL A 547 9.90 4.70 6.33
CA VAL A 547 9.92 5.61 7.48
C VAL A 547 8.56 6.29 7.60
N ASP A 548 7.68 5.67 8.36
CA ASP A 548 6.32 6.14 8.58
C ASP A 548 5.97 6.30 10.08
N GLN A 549 4.73 6.71 10.35
CA GLN A 549 4.18 6.88 11.70
C GLN A 549 3.18 5.76 12.06
N TYR A 550 3.20 4.60 11.39
CA TYR A 550 2.28 3.52 11.76
C TYR A 550 2.70 2.85 13.06
N PHE A 551 1.71 2.57 13.91
CA PHE A 551 1.85 1.61 14.98
C PHE A 551 1.87 0.19 14.40
N ARG A 552 2.92 -0.57 14.73
CA ARG A 552 3.08 -1.97 14.28
C ARG A 552 3.67 -2.80 15.40
N LEU A 553 3.07 -3.96 15.62
CA LEU A 553 3.64 -5.08 16.36
C LEU A 553 4.04 -6.13 15.32
N ASN A 554 5.34 -6.25 15.06
CA ASN A 554 5.85 -7.05 13.96
C ASN A 554 7.14 -7.77 14.34
N TRP A 555 7.78 -8.44 13.38
CA TRP A 555 9.04 -9.15 13.60
C TRP A 555 10.14 -8.24 14.20
N ALA A 556 10.22 -6.97 13.77
CA ALA A 556 11.15 -6.01 14.35
C ALA A 556 10.88 -5.73 15.84
N THR A 557 9.61 -5.76 16.27
CA THR A 557 9.24 -5.65 17.69
C THR A 557 9.85 -6.79 18.51
N TYR A 558 9.74 -8.02 18.03
CA TYR A 558 10.35 -9.20 18.65
C TYR A 558 11.87 -9.12 18.70
N LEU A 559 12.51 -8.82 17.56
CA LEU A 559 13.97 -8.74 17.47
C LEU A 559 14.56 -7.69 18.42
N ALA A 560 13.95 -6.52 18.50
CA ALA A 560 14.41 -5.47 19.40
C ALA A 560 14.10 -5.76 20.87
N SER A 561 12.89 -6.26 21.18
CA SER A 561 12.46 -6.52 22.55
C SER A 561 13.22 -7.69 23.19
N THR A 562 13.24 -8.84 22.52
CA THR A 562 13.78 -10.10 23.05
C THR A 562 15.25 -10.30 22.68
N GLU A 563 15.58 -10.22 21.39
CA GLU A 563 16.91 -10.56 20.88
C GLU A 563 17.91 -9.38 20.96
N LYS A 564 17.43 -8.21 21.43
CA LYS A 564 18.20 -6.97 21.59
C LYS A 564 18.93 -6.54 20.31
N VAL A 565 18.30 -6.75 19.16
CA VAL A 565 18.78 -6.34 17.84
C VAL A 565 18.16 -4.98 17.48
N ILE A 566 18.98 -4.01 17.06
CA ILE A 566 18.46 -2.77 16.48
C ILE A 566 17.95 -3.08 15.08
N VAL A 567 16.71 -2.70 14.79
CA VAL A 567 16.16 -2.81 13.43
C VAL A 567 16.02 -1.42 12.85
N ALA A 568 16.64 -1.17 11.70
CA ALA A 568 16.63 0.12 11.04
C ALA A 568 16.02 0.03 9.62
N SER A 569 15.27 1.05 9.24
CA SER A 569 14.80 1.28 7.88
C SER A 569 15.21 2.66 7.42
N PHE A 570 15.52 2.82 6.14
CA PHE A 570 16.00 4.07 5.57
C PHE A 570 15.35 4.30 4.19
N ASP A 571 14.77 5.50 4.03
CA ASP A 571 14.16 5.97 2.79
C ASP A 571 15.13 6.89 2.07
N GLY A 572 15.75 6.35 1.01
CA GLY A 572 16.72 7.06 0.16
C GLY A 572 16.11 7.65 -1.11
N ARG A 573 16.96 7.99 -2.08
CA ARG A 573 16.58 8.34 -3.45
C ARG A 573 15.72 7.23 -4.06
N GLY A 574 14.62 7.62 -4.70
CA GLY A 574 13.59 6.70 -5.18
C GLY A 574 12.34 6.60 -4.32
N SER A 575 12.46 6.89 -3.03
CA SER A 575 11.32 6.90 -2.09
C SER A 575 10.32 8.02 -2.44
N GLY A 576 9.04 7.77 -2.19
CA GLY A 576 7.96 8.72 -2.44
C GLY A 576 7.80 9.77 -1.33
N TYR A 577 6.83 10.67 -1.51
CA TYR A 577 6.37 11.64 -0.50
C TYR A 577 7.37 12.74 -0.10
N GLN A 578 8.42 12.97 -0.88
CA GLN A 578 9.37 14.08 -0.69
C GLN A 578 9.69 14.83 -1.99
N GLY A 579 8.81 14.74 -2.98
CA GLY A 579 8.92 15.38 -4.28
C GLY A 579 9.66 14.52 -5.32
N ASP A 580 9.37 14.83 -6.57
CA ASP A 580 9.87 14.15 -7.77
C ASP A 580 11.39 14.19 -7.87
N LYS A 581 12.04 15.21 -7.29
CA LYS A 581 13.51 15.31 -7.28
C LYS A 581 14.18 14.16 -6.56
N ILE A 582 13.56 13.60 -5.51
CA ILE A 582 14.05 12.41 -4.80
C ILE A 582 13.49 11.16 -5.48
N MET A 583 12.19 11.14 -5.76
CA MET A 583 11.49 9.96 -6.30
C MET A 583 12.02 9.54 -7.69
N HIS A 584 12.23 10.48 -8.62
CA HIS A 584 12.68 10.17 -9.98
C HIS A 584 14.20 9.93 -10.08
N GLN A 585 14.95 9.94 -8.97
CA GLN A 585 16.38 9.60 -9.02
C GLN A 585 16.63 8.16 -9.48
N LEU A 586 15.63 7.28 -9.44
CA LEU A 586 15.75 5.91 -9.94
C LEU A 586 15.46 5.77 -11.44
N ASN A 587 14.98 6.84 -12.09
CA ASN A 587 14.52 6.77 -13.47
C ASN A 587 15.62 6.27 -14.42
N HIS A 588 15.31 5.21 -15.17
CA HIS A 588 16.18 4.44 -16.08
C HIS A 588 17.37 3.72 -15.41
N ARG A 589 17.45 3.65 -14.08
CA ARG A 589 18.64 3.12 -13.37
C ARG A 589 18.32 2.43 -12.05
N LEU A 590 17.26 1.62 -12.00
CA LEU A 590 17.01 0.74 -10.84
C LEU A 590 18.24 -0.13 -10.53
N GLY A 591 18.50 -0.37 -9.25
CA GLY A 591 19.67 -1.09 -8.75
C GLY A 591 20.94 -0.27 -8.66
N THR A 592 20.83 1.06 -8.58
CA THR A 592 21.97 1.99 -8.51
C THR A 592 21.90 2.86 -7.26
N VAL A 593 21.22 4.01 -7.33
CA VAL A 593 21.22 5.04 -6.29
C VAL A 593 20.63 4.54 -4.97
N GLU A 594 19.62 3.68 -5.02
CA GLU A 594 19.06 3.10 -3.81
C GLU A 594 20.03 2.12 -3.14
N ILE A 595 20.89 1.45 -3.91
CA ILE A 595 21.93 0.55 -3.37
C ILE A 595 23.02 1.37 -2.68
N GLU A 596 23.45 2.45 -3.33
CA GLU A 596 24.42 3.41 -2.78
C GLU A 596 23.90 4.00 -1.46
N ASP A 597 22.66 4.49 -1.45
CA ASP A 597 22.13 5.17 -0.27
C ASP A 597 21.96 4.22 0.92
N GLN A 598 21.57 2.95 0.71
CA GLN A 598 21.53 1.96 1.80
C GLN A 598 22.91 1.69 2.39
N ILE A 599 23.95 1.59 1.54
CA ILE A 599 25.34 1.41 1.98
C ILE A 599 25.82 2.63 2.77
N GLU A 600 25.51 3.85 2.31
CA GLU A 600 25.88 5.08 3.02
C GLU A 600 25.13 5.24 4.35
N ALA A 601 23.84 4.88 4.40
CA ALA A 601 23.07 4.86 5.63
C ALA A 601 23.68 3.90 6.66
N VAL A 602 24.11 2.70 6.26
CA VAL A 602 24.78 1.76 7.18
C VAL A 602 26.12 2.29 7.68
N LYS A 603 26.91 2.95 6.83
CA LYS A 603 28.13 3.64 7.27
C LYS A 603 27.81 4.68 8.35
N HIS A 604 26.77 5.49 8.14
CA HIS A 604 26.32 6.45 9.14
C HIS A 604 25.88 5.76 10.45
N PHE A 605 25.11 4.68 10.38
CA PHE A 605 24.66 3.94 11.57
C PHE A 605 25.82 3.36 12.37
N LYS A 606 26.89 2.93 11.68
CA LYS A 606 28.14 2.48 12.31
C LYS A 606 28.78 3.59 13.16
N ASP A 607 28.79 4.81 12.62
CA ASP A 607 29.40 5.98 13.24
C ASP A 607 28.61 6.52 14.46
N LEU A 608 27.37 6.06 14.66
CA LEU A 608 26.58 6.39 15.86
C LEU A 608 27.17 5.81 17.16
N GLY A 609 28.13 4.88 17.07
CA GLY A 609 28.91 4.43 18.23
C GLY A 609 28.27 3.29 19.04
N PHE A 610 26.99 2.97 18.85
CA PHE A 610 26.32 1.84 19.52
C PHE A 610 26.03 0.63 18.60
N VAL A 611 26.37 0.70 17.31
CA VAL A 611 26.26 -0.44 16.39
C VAL A 611 27.53 -1.29 16.44
N ASP A 612 27.36 -2.62 16.47
CA ASP A 612 28.44 -3.60 16.33
C ASP A 612 28.75 -3.87 14.86
N GLU A 613 29.92 -3.39 14.41
CA GLU A 613 30.35 -3.49 13.02
C GLU A 613 30.50 -4.94 12.51
N LYS A 614 30.60 -5.92 13.40
CA LYS A 614 30.74 -7.34 13.04
C LYS A 614 29.40 -8.08 12.95
N ARG A 615 28.30 -7.44 13.32
CA ARG A 615 26.96 -8.02 13.41
C ARG A 615 25.94 -7.12 12.71
N ILE A 616 26.16 -6.90 11.41
CA ILE A 616 25.24 -6.15 10.55
C ILE A 616 24.65 -7.11 9.51
N ALA A 617 23.32 -7.17 9.45
CA ALA A 617 22.58 -7.94 8.47
C ALA A 617 21.59 -7.05 7.72
N ILE A 618 21.12 -7.53 6.57
CA ILE A 618 20.08 -6.88 5.77
C ILE A 618 19.03 -7.89 5.34
N TRP A 619 17.77 -7.50 5.34
CA TRP A 619 16.69 -8.31 4.80
C TRP A 619 15.66 -7.49 4.06
N GLY A 620 15.00 -8.13 3.09
CA GLY A 620 13.89 -7.53 2.38
C GLY A 620 13.10 -8.56 1.56
N TRP A 621 11.88 -8.17 1.21
CA TRP A 621 10.93 -8.96 0.42
C TRP A 621 10.66 -8.27 -0.92
N SER A 622 10.49 -9.02 -2.01
CA SER A 622 10.14 -8.47 -3.34
C SER A 622 11.24 -7.55 -3.87
N TYR A 623 10.95 -6.30 -4.20
CA TYR A 623 11.97 -5.27 -4.46
C TYR A 623 12.99 -5.15 -3.32
N GLY A 624 12.55 -5.28 -2.06
CA GLY A 624 13.47 -5.33 -0.92
C GLY A 624 14.43 -6.51 -0.95
N GLY A 625 14.00 -7.65 -1.50
CA GLY A 625 14.85 -8.81 -1.75
C GLY A 625 15.86 -8.56 -2.86
N TYR A 626 15.45 -7.84 -3.92
CA TYR A 626 16.35 -7.34 -4.97
C TYR A 626 17.43 -6.43 -4.36
N VAL A 627 17.02 -5.40 -3.60
CA VAL A 627 17.96 -4.46 -2.94
C VAL A 627 18.88 -5.18 -1.97
N THR A 628 18.36 -6.11 -1.16
CA THR A 628 19.17 -6.95 -0.27
C THR A 628 20.27 -7.67 -1.05
N SER A 629 19.90 -8.34 -2.14
CA SER A 629 20.83 -9.11 -2.97
C SER A 629 21.83 -8.20 -3.69
N MET A 630 21.41 -7.04 -4.17
CA MET A 630 22.26 -6.06 -4.84
C MET A 630 23.25 -5.39 -3.88
N VAL A 631 22.84 -5.08 -2.65
CA VAL A 631 23.70 -4.53 -1.59
C VAL A 631 24.77 -5.54 -1.17
N LEU A 632 24.40 -6.81 -0.98
CA LEU A 632 25.37 -7.88 -0.70
C LEU A 632 26.32 -8.08 -1.90
N GLY A 633 25.75 -8.15 -3.10
CA GLY A 633 26.48 -8.26 -4.37
C GLY A 633 27.36 -7.05 -4.69
N TYR A 634 27.23 -5.92 -4.00
CA TYR A 634 28.13 -4.76 -4.13
C TYR A 634 29.52 -5.05 -3.55
N GLY A 635 29.63 -5.97 -2.58
CA GLY A 635 30.92 -6.31 -1.96
C GLY A 635 31.49 -5.20 -1.06
N SER A 636 30.62 -4.46 -0.35
CA SER A 636 31.05 -3.34 0.51
C SER A 636 31.82 -3.76 1.77
N GLY A 637 31.74 -5.04 2.15
CA GLY A 637 32.31 -5.58 3.40
C GLY A 637 31.60 -5.14 4.68
N LEU A 638 30.44 -4.46 4.57
CA LEU A 638 29.68 -3.97 5.72
C LEU A 638 28.76 -5.02 6.34
N PHE A 639 28.22 -5.92 5.52
CA PHE A 639 27.22 -6.90 5.94
C PHE A 639 27.87 -8.25 6.16
N LYS A 640 27.49 -8.92 7.25
CA LYS A 640 27.87 -10.31 7.52
C LYS A 640 26.96 -11.29 6.79
N CYS A 641 25.67 -11.01 6.79
CA CYS A 641 24.66 -11.88 6.19
C CYS A 641 23.47 -11.09 5.65
N GLY A 642 22.63 -11.74 4.83
CA GLY A 642 21.33 -11.18 4.50
C GLY A 642 20.32 -12.18 3.95
N ILE A 643 19.06 -11.75 3.97
CA ILE A 643 17.89 -12.59 3.66
C ILE A 643 17.09 -11.91 2.55
N ALA A 644 16.96 -12.59 1.41
CA ALA A 644 16.12 -12.13 0.31
C ALA A 644 14.90 -13.04 0.17
N VAL A 645 13.71 -12.48 0.39
CA VAL A 645 12.43 -13.18 0.22
C VAL A 645 11.78 -12.74 -1.10
N ALA A 646 11.44 -13.71 -1.94
CA ALA A 646 10.87 -13.49 -3.27
C ALA A 646 11.54 -12.35 -4.06
N PRO A 647 12.88 -12.34 -4.22
CA PRO A 647 13.57 -11.22 -4.84
C PRO A 647 13.30 -11.14 -6.34
N VAL A 648 13.08 -9.93 -6.86
CA VAL A 648 13.40 -9.67 -8.28
C VAL A 648 14.92 -9.86 -8.46
N SER A 649 15.34 -10.42 -9.59
CA SER A 649 16.75 -10.67 -9.89
C SER A 649 17.21 -10.10 -11.23
N SER A 650 16.28 -9.98 -12.18
CA SER A 650 16.40 -9.20 -13.41
C SER A 650 15.08 -8.51 -13.73
N TRP A 651 15.16 -7.27 -14.19
CA TRP A 651 14.03 -6.49 -14.69
C TRP A 651 13.42 -7.06 -15.97
N GLU A 652 14.19 -7.81 -16.78
CA GLU A 652 13.65 -8.52 -17.95
C GLU A 652 12.65 -9.64 -17.57
N TYR A 653 12.68 -10.10 -16.31
CA TYR A 653 11.81 -11.17 -15.84
C TYR A 653 10.55 -10.67 -15.14
N TYR A 654 10.45 -9.36 -14.88
CA TYR A 654 9.33 -8.74 -14.20
C TYR A 654 8.36 -8.11 -15.21
N ASP A 655 7.17 -7.70 -14.76
CA ASP A 655 6.10 -7.27 -15.69
C ASP A 655 6.43 -5.95 -16.41
N SER A 656 5.80 -5.75 -17.55
CA SER A 656 6.00 -4.58 -18.41
C SER A 656 5.50 -3.27 -17.78
N ILE A 657 4.35 -3.26 -17.08
CA ILE A 657 3.76 -2.02 -16.57
C ILE A 657 4.63 -1.45 -15.45
N TYR A 658 5.04 -2.25 -14.48
CA TYR A 658 5.96 -1.83 -13.44
C TYR A 658 7.31 -1.44 -14.04
N THR A 659 7.91 -2.36 -14.79
CA THR A 659 9.32 -2.24 -15.15
C THR A 659 9.56 -1.09 -16.11
N GLU A 660 8.73 -0.97 -17.15
CA GLU A 660 8.91 0.07 -18.18
C GLU A 660 8.59 1.47 -17.64
N ARG A 661 7.79 1.59 -16.56
CA ARG A 661 7.55 2.86 -15.85
C ARG A 661 8.85 3.48 -15.34
N TYR A 662 9.76 2.64 -14.87
CA TYR A 662 10.98 3.07 -14.18
C TYR A 662 12.25 2.83 -14.99
N MET A 663 12.24 1.88 -15.92
CA MET A 663 13.41 1.47 -16.71
C MET A 663 13.27 1.77 -18.20
N GLY A 664 12.14 2.29 -18.69
CA GLY A 664 11.92 2.40 -20.13
C GLY A 664 11.89 1.02 -20.82
N LEU A 665 12.06 0.99 -22.14
CA LEU A 665 12.03 -0.25 -22.92
C LEU A 665 13.39 -0.98 -22.91
N PRO A 666 13.40 -2.33 -22.86
CA PRO A 666 14.63 -3.12 -22.93
C PRO A 666 15.12 -3.28 -24.39
N THR A 667 15.26 -2.17 -25.12
CA THR A 667 15.79 -2.15 -26.48
C THR A 667 17.14 -1.42 -26.53
N PRO A 668 18.02 -1.74 -27.51
CA PRO A 668 19.28 -1.03 -27.69
C PRO A 668 19.12 0.49 -27.88
N GLU A 669 18.00 0.91 -28.47
CA GLU A 669 17.70 2.33 -28.73
C GLU A 669 17.17 3.08 -27.51
N ASP A 670 16.83 2.38 -26.42
CA ASP A 670 16.30 2.96 -25.18
C ASP A 670 17.20 2.64 -23.97
N ASN A 671 16.96 1.54 -23.24
CA ASN A 671 17.62 1.33 -21.94
C ASN A 671 18.20 -0.08 -21.69
N LEU A 672 18.40 -0.89 -22.72
CA LEU A 672 18.89 -2.27 -22.58
C LEU A 672 20.16 -2.40 -21.72
N ASP A 673 21.11 -1.47 -21.82
CA ASP A 673 22.36 -1.52 -21.04
C ASP A 673 22.10 -1.48 -19.52
N ASN A 674 21.12 -0.70 -19.06
CA ASN A 674 20.78 -0.64 -17.64
C ASN A 674 19.98 -1.88 -17.21
N TYR A 675 19.15 -2.48 -18.08
CA TYR A 675 18.55 -3.79 -17.81
C TYR A 675 19.62 -4.87 -17.56
N LEU A 676 20.67 -4.92 -18.39
CA LEU A 676 21.75 -5.90 -18.26
C LEU A 676 22.63 -5.65 -17.03
N ASN A 677 22.92 -4.38 -16.70
CA ASN A 677 23.80 -4.01 -15.60
C ASN A 677 23.16 -4.07 -14.20
N SER A 678 21.82 -4.15 -14.14
CA SER A 678 21.05 -4.14 -12.89
C SER A 678 20.69 -5.54 -12.39
N THR A 679 21.30 -6.60 -12.94
CA THR A 679 20.99 -7.98 -12.52
C THR A 679 21.74 -8.42 -11.26
N VAL A 680 21.07 -9.22 -10.41
CA VAL A 680 21.73 -9.86 -9.25
C VAL A 680 22.75 -10.90 -9.71
N MET A 681 22.45 -11.65 -10.78
CA MET A 681 23.29 -12.74 -11.30
C MET A 681 24.70 -12.29 -11.66
N SER A 682 24.86 -11.09 -12.23
CA SER A 682 26.18 -10.54 -12.58
C SER A 682 27.09 -10.30 -11.37
N ARG A 683 26.51 -10.23 -10.16
CA ARG A 683 27.19 -9.95 -8.89
C ARG A 683 27.43 -11.21 -8.05
N ALA A 684 27.05 -12.39 -8.54
CA ALA A 684 27.09 -13.65 -7.78
C ALA A 684 28.44 -13.92 -7.10
N LYS A 685 29.58 -13.61 -7.74
CA LYS A 685 30.93 -13.83 -7.17
C LYS A 685 31.17 -13.11 -5.84
N ASN A 686 30.49 -11.99 -5.62
CA ASN A 686 30.69 -11.15 -4.43
C ASN A 686 29.98 -11.71 -3.19
N PHE A 687 29.18 -12.78 -3.35
CA PHE A 687 28.50 -13.44 -2.23
C PHE A 687 29.40 -14.42 -1.46
N LYS A 688 30.66 -14.65 -1.89
CA LYS A 688 31.58 -15.60 -1.23
C LYS A 688 31.92 -15.26 0.22
N ASP A 689 31.84 -13.99 0.57
CA ASP A 689 32.26 -13.47 1.88
C ASP A 689 31.08 -13.17 2.81
N VAL A 690 29.84 -13.54 2.43
CA VAL A 690 28.61 -13.27 3.20
C VAL A 690 27.72 -14.51 3.28
N GLU A 691 27.00 -14.66 4.39
CA GLU A 691 25.97 -15.69 4.52
C GLU A 691 24.68 -15.21 3.83
N TYR A 692 24.14 -15.97 2.88
CA TYR A 692 22.96 -15.57 2.11
C TYR A 692 21.84 -16.60 2.24
N LEU A 693 20.65 -16.15 2.64
CA LEU A 693 19.42 -16.94 2.68
C LEU A 693 18.45 -16.47 1.60
N LEU A 694 18.20 -17.33 0.62
CA LEU A 694 17.27 -17.10 -0.49
C LEU A 694 15.95 -17.84 -0.27
N ILE A 695 14.86 -17.12 -0.10
CA ILE A 695 13.53 -17.68 0.17
C ILE A 695 12.57 -17.35 -0.98
N HIS A 696 11.76 -18.31 -1.44
CA HIS A 696 10.75 -18.03 -2.47
C HIS A 696 9.54 -18.99 -2.41
N GLY A 697 8.35 -18.49 -2.74
CA GLY A 697 7.20 -19.32 -3.08
C GLY A 697 7.33 -19.92 -4.49
N THR A 698 7.03 -21.20 -4.66
CA THR A 698 7.15 -21.86 -5.98
C THR A 698 6.02 -21.54 -6.95
N ALA A 699 4.89 -21.03 -6.45
CA ALA A 699 3.73 -20.61 -7.22
C ALA A 699 3.54 -19.08 -7.15
N ASP A 700 4.64 -18.33 -7.04
CA ASP A 700 4.62 -16.87 -7.05
C ASP A 700 4.20 -16.36 -8.44
N ASP A 701 2.98 -15.85 -8.52
CA ASP A 701 2.38 -15.30 -9.74
C ASP A 701 2.88 -13.89 -10.08
N ASN A 702 3.55 -13.21 -9.14
CA ASN A 702 4.05 -11.86 -9.32
C ASN A 702 5.58 -11.86 -9.53
N VAL A 703 6.36 -12.04 -8.47
CA VAL A 703 7.80 -12.19 -8.62
C VAL A 703 8.08 -13.65 -8.89
N HIS A 704 7.96 -14.09 -10.14
CA HIS A 704 8.05 -15.51 -10.46
C HIS A 704 9.27 -16.21 -9.86
N PHE A 705 9.09 -17.48 -9.47
CA PHE A 705 10.16 -18.34 -8.96
C PHE A 705 11.39 -18.42 -9.90
N GLN A 706 11.19 -18.14 -11.20
CA GLN A 706 12.25 -17.91 -12.18
C GLN A 706 13.36 -17.00 -11.63
N GLN A 707 13.01 -15.94 -10.90
CA GLN A 707 13.94 -14.96 -10.38
C GLN A 707 14.94 -15.60 -9.39
N ALA A 708 14.45 -16.35 -8.39
CA ALA A 708 15.29 -17.07 -7.44
C ALA A 708 16.04 -18.25 -8.09
N ALA A 709 15.41 -18.96 -9.03
CA ALA A 709 16.07 -20.03 -9.76
C ALA A 709 17.30 -19.53 -10.54
N GLN A 710 17.21 -18.36 -11.16
CA GLN A 710 18.35 -17.74 -11.87
C GLN A 710 19.44 -17.22 -10.91
N ILE A 711 19.07 -16.68 -9.75
CA ILE A 711 20.06 -16.35 -8.69
C ILE A 711 20.79 -17.61 -8.25
N SER A 712 20.06 -18.66 -7.87
CA SER A 712 20.61 -19.94 -7.44
C SER A 712 21.55 -20.53 -8.48
N LYS A 713 21.14 -20.54 -9.76
CA LYS A 713 22.01 -20.97 -10.86
C LYS A 713 23.32 -20.17 -10.92
N ALA A 714 23.24 -18.84 -10.85
CA ALA A 714 24.41 -17.98 -10.92
C ALA A 714 25.36 -18.17 -9.72
N LEU A 715 24.83 -18.39 -8.51
CA LEU A 715 25.63 -18.69 -7.31
C LEU A 715 26.36 -20.04 -7.46
N VAL A 716 25.66 -21.08 -7.92
CA VAL A 716 26.25 -22.40 -8.20
C VAL A 716 27.34 -22.32 -9.26
N ASP A 717 27.08 -21.65 -10.39
CA ASP A 717 28.04 -21.47 -11.48
C ASP A 717 29.32 -20.73 -11.01
N ASN A 718 29.23 -19.92 -9.96
CA ASN A 718 30.35 -19.20 -9.34
C ASN A 718 30.93 -19.87 -8.09
N GLN A 719 30.46 -21.08 -7.74
CA GLN A 719 30.88 -21.85 -6.57
C GLN A 719 30.72 -21.06 -5.26
N VAL A 720 29.55 -20.45 -5.09
CA VAL A 720 29.16 -19.72 -3.88
C VAL A 720 28.19 -20.58 -3.09
N ASP A 721 28.47 -20.74 -1.80
CA ASP A 721 27.57 -21.42 -0.87
C ASP A 721 26.45 -20.48 -0.41
N PHE A 722 25.24 -21.00 -0.25
CA PHE A 722 24.08 -20.24 0.18
C PHE A 722 23.00 -21.16 0.74
N GLU A 723 22.17 -20.62 1.63
CA GLU A 723 20.99 -21.30 2.15
C GLU A 723 19.76 -20.94 1.32
N THR A 724 18.83 -21.89 1.22
CA THR A 724 17.59 -21.70 0.48
C THR A 724 16.40 -22.33 1.19
N MET A 725 15.22 -21.70 1.05
CA MET A 725 13.94 -22.25 1.47
C MET A 725 12.87 -21.98 0.43
N TRP A 726 12.30 -23.05 -0.14
CA TRP A 726 11.18 -22.95 -1.07
C TRP A 726 9.87 -23.30 -0.37
N TYR A 727 8.84 -22.51 -0.63
CA TYR A 727 7.48 -22.83 -0.15
C TYR A 727 6.64 -23.34 -1.32
N THR A 728 6.38 -24.65 -1.30
CA THR A 728 5.57 -25.35 -2.30
C THR A 728 4.18 -24.72 -2.40
N ASP A 729 3.76 -24.42 -3.63
CA ASP A 729 2.43 -23.88 -3.96
C ASP A 729 2.05 -22.56 -3.27
N LYS A 730 3.03 -21.84 -2.74
CA LYS A 730 2.83 -20.53 -2.14
C LYS A 730 3.06 -19.41 -3.14
N ASP A 731 2.12 -18.47 -3.12
CA ASP A 731 2.14 -17.20 -3.85
C ASP A 731 3.15 -16.21 -3.24
N HIS A 732 3.16 -14.99 -3.78
CA HIS A 732 4.06 -13.91 -3.36
C HIS A 732 3.97 -13.55 -1.87
N ALA A 733 2.80 -13.73 -1.24
CA ALA A 733 2.58 -13.37 0.15
C ALA A 733 3.01 -14.47 1.14
N ILE A 734 3.17 -15.70 0.64
CA ILE A 734 3.54 -16.89 1.40
C ILE A 734 2.70 -17.03 2.68
N SER A 735 1.38 -16.98 2.49
CA SER A 735 0.39 -16.90 3.57
C SER A 735 0.15 -18.21 4.34
N GLY A 736 -0.58 -18.11 5.46
CA GLY A 736 -0.95 -19.25 6.32
C GLY A 736 0.22 -19.74 7.17
N LEU A 737 0.31 -21.05 7.40
CA LEU A 737 1.37 -21.66 8.22
C LEU A 737 2.78 -21.43 7.65
N ALA A 738 2.89 -21.27 6.32
CA ALA A 738 4.16 -20.94 5.67
C ALA A 738 4.70 -19.58 6.12
N ASN A 739 3.82 -18.59 6.33
CA ASN A 739 4.21 -17.28 6.85
C ASN A 739 4.86 -17.40 8.23
N ARG A 740 4.23 -18.18 9.13
CA ARG A 740 4.79 -18.49 10.45
C ARG A 740 6.16 -19.14 10.35
N HIS A 741 6.30 -20.14 9.49
CA HIS A 741 7.56 -20.86 9.29
C HIS A 741 8.67 -19.95 8.73
N ILE A 742 8.35 -19.04 7.79
CA ILE A 742 9.31 -18.06 7.27
C ILE A 742 9.98 -17.29 8.39
N TYR A 743 9.19 -16.66 9.26
CA TYR A 743 9.75 -15.81 10.32
C TYR A 743 10.50 -16.61 11.37
N ILE A 744 10.11 -17.87 11.63
CA ILE A 744 10.90 -18.79 12.48
C ILE A 744 12.26 -19.07 11.83
N HIS A 745 12.26 -19.46 10.55
CA HIS A 745 13.48 -19.81 9.82
C HIS A 745 14.43 -18.61 9.68
N MET A 746 13.89 -17.43 9.34
CA MET A 746 14.65 -16.17 9.29
C MET A 746 15.22 -15.79 10.66
N SER A 747 14.46 -16.00 11.74
CA SER A 747 14.95 -15.75 13.10
C SER A 747 16.10 -16.69 13.46
N HIS A 748 16.01 -17.98 13.12
CA HIS A 748 17.10 -18.93 13.33
C HIS A 748 18.36 -18.53 12.55
N PHE A 749 18.21 -18.22 11.27
CA PHE A 749 19.31 -17.75 10.42
C PHE A 749 19.97 -16.49 11.00
N LEU A 750 19.17 -15.49 11.39
CA LEU A 750 19.67 -14.25 11.94
C LEU A 750 20.40 -14.45 13.28
N LYS A 751 19.86 -15.30 14.16
CA LYS A 751 20.50 -15.63 15.44
C LYS A 751 21.84 -16.35 15.24
N GLN A 752 21.91 -17.27 14.27
CA GLN A 752 23.16 -17.92 13.88
C GLN A 752 24.17 -16.90 13.34
N CYS A 753 23.76 -16.08 12.37
CA CYS A 753 24.61 -15.04 11.79
C CYS A 753 25.13 -14.06 12.86
N PHE A 754 24.32 -13.67 13.84
CA PHE A 754 24.74 -12.77 14.92
C PHE A 754 25.41 -13.46 16.12
N ASN A 755 25.50 -14.79 16.12
CA ASN A 755 25.94 -15.59 17.27
C ASN A 755 25.17 -15.24 18.56
N LEU A 756 23.85 -15.09 18.46
CA LEU A 756 22.95 -14.86 19.59
C LEU A 756 22.67 -16.21 20.26
N GLN A 757 23.26 -16.43 21.45
CA GLN A 757 23.06 -17.65 22.24
C GLN A 757 21.69 -17.67 22.90
#